data_AF-A0A1V6D8F9-F1
#
_entry.id   AF-A0A1V6D8F9-F1
#
_cell.length_a   1.000
_cell.length_b   1.000
_cell.length_c   1.000
_cell.angle_alpha   90.00
_cell.angle_beta   90.00
_cell.angle_gamma   90.00
#
_symmetry.space_group_name_H-M   'P 1'
#
loop_
_entity.id
_entity.type
_entity.pdbx_description
1 polymer ?
#
loop_
_entity_poly.entity_id
_entity_poly.type
_entity_poly.pdbx_seq_one_letter_code
_entity_poly.pdbx_strand_id
1 'polypeptide(L)'
;MNRESAERATAARCVVVLAAAVLGVSVCAAWGEEPARPGADLAARLGEAATKIRAKQYAQAEAELLALEKLPGLDDPSRASVRVQLIRLYAATGKAEGRVAAAKGVLALAGADANQRTEALAALADATDFGARYEARHLQMRSEEELRQAERDNRLCREELARLKADDADCRIALGNVYLQAGEADKAAAEFQAVLKLPKPTAFQQGDALTGLASASLLKGDREGAVRWCKDLASRNLRTTARHRLDPVNEAKYALQFLDRPETDYLKLPYHTGAKAFPTPQQAAYSDQFVPLTKAALSLGGGLRGDDPRIELLKAKFARYGIALADGAPFTIRIGVNAPGDPPAPDKGEGYSLTVTADGAVINGHDAQGVLWGVVSLIQLVDASARPAKVRLGRIVDWPDTPRRGFLQGYWKDALEFMLFCKMNTVVSQSGVQITACDPYRPWTPLQKEVCSRVSKAFAALGLKHYFGIRQWTMYPKLPLSSERTFELHEEVCSQVAAWGGCIYFPYDDTRFPIHPADLARFGAAANMDAKYLTRLFRAVRKTNPDFRMVFCPPFYWGPDGRAAYPEPRDPYLKSLGESLDAGIELIWTGPRVKGFTKNREQVAWYAGLTRHKPFLFQNGTGPHNLLSYITDATPGWTEWHYDGFFQNDIEGFLKNAHMGAEAPQTTTLADCLWNVKAYDPDKSIRKGVAMLYGKEMFDILDPANQALAYLDKYKYGQITPEAMTEIPEIRRRLEIAEAAYARGEQYNAFSLENFPGALKRGVDFARNLLAATKNPPDFFAKYRKDIAATRELAAREAGADASRGHILKMPTDFLGGEILLYANRCPRRLGSLIRGRKTPIPRAATRFDCDPFPPSGPYELHLCAQDDEADAPCRIRIRLNDATVFEGPSGFVRNGWSLRKFVLPAADLKRYNTLTIECMEDSSNRSGPPWFIINYAVVRKSAP
;
A
#
# COMPACT_ATOMS: atom_id res chain seq x y z
N MET A 1 47.17 -62.50 14.26
CA MET A 1 45.95 -62.84 15.03
C MET A 1 44.78 -62.37 14.18
N ASN A 2 44.40 -63.05 13.10
CA ASN A 2 44.14 -64.50 12.91
C ASN A 2 43.07 -65.02 13.87
N ARG A 3 42.10 -65.82 13.45
CA ARG A 3 41.54 -66.19 12.12
C ARG A 3 40.17 -66.77 12.48
N GLU A 4 39.06 -66.29 11.92
CA GLU A 4 38.49 -66.82 10.68
C GLU A 4 38.40 -68.36 10.58
N SER A 5 37.15 -68.85 10.61
CA SER A 5 36.61 -69.97 9.82
C SER A 5 37.22 -71.39 9.89
N ALA A 6 36.77 -72.17 10.87
CA ALA A 6 36.14 -73.51 10.74
C ALA A 6 35.81 -73.99 12.19
N GLU A 7 34.69 -74.63 12.52
CA GLU A 7 33.86 -75.55 11.75
C GLU A 7 32.34 -75.29 11.86
N ARG A 8 31.67 -75.29 10.69
CA ARG A 8 30.41 -75.98 10.33
C ARG A 8 29.33 -76.20 11.44
N ALA A 9 28.07 -75.80 11.30
CA ALA A 9 27.32 -74.96 10.34
C ALA A 9 25.91 -74.72 10.97
N THR A 10 24.96 -73.87 10.53
CA THR A 10 24.76 -72.97 9.36
C THR A 10 23.95 -71.77 9.87
N ALA A 11 24.09 -70.55 9.31
CA ALA A 11 23.49 -69.35 9.92
C ALA A 11 22.81 -68.33 8.97
N ALA A 12 21.57 -67.96 9.34
CA ALA A 12 20.74 -66.81 8.91
C ALA A 12 19.50 -66.69 9.87
N ARG A 13 18.70 -65.61 9.99
CA ARG A 13 18.78 -64.23 9.48
C ARG A 13 17.89 -63.27 10.33
N CYS A 14 18.47 -62.21 10.89
CA CYS A 14 17.91 -60.86 11.20
C CYS A 14 16.47 -60.60 11.75
N VAL A 15 16.44 -59.90 12.90
CA VAL A 15 15.77 -58.58 13.18
C VAL A 15 14.36 -58.49 13.83
N VAL A 16 14.31 -57.66 14.90
CA VAL A 16 13.17 -57.05 15.65
C VAL A 16 12.26 -57.98 16.47
N VAL A 17 12.12 -57.65 17.77
CA VAL A 17 11.21 -58.30 18.73
C VAL A 17 10.18 -57.30 19.24
N LEU A 18 8.93 -57.76 19.28
CA LEU A 18 7.75 -57.09 19.81
C LEU A 18 6.86 -58.18 20.45
N ALA A 19 6.01 -57.79 21.41
CA ALA A 19 4.83 -58.52 21.94
C ALA A 19 4.98 -59.50 23.14
N ALA A 20 4.17 -59.17 24.15
CA ALA A 20 3.22 -60.03 24.88
C ALA A 20 3.66 -61.03 25.99
N ALA A 21 3.40 -60.59 27.24
CA ALA A 21 2.63 -61.27 28.28
C ALA A 21 3.07 -62.64 28.87
N VAL A 22 3.53 -62.61 30.13
CA VAL A 22 3.43 -63.69 31.14
C VAL A 22 3.14 -62.99 32.50
N LEU A 23 1.88 -62.79 32.89
CA LEU A 23 0.91 -63.73 33.53
C LEU A 23 0.97 -63.72 35.07
N GLY A 24 -0.14 -63.32 35.69
CA GLY A 24 -0.35 -63.30 37.14
C GLY A 24 -1.84 -63.07 37.44
N VAL A 25 -2.64 -64.13 37.35
CA VAL A 25 -4.10 -64.11 37.49
C VAL A 25 -4.53 -64.32 38.94
N SER A 26 -5.57 -63.60 39.36
CA SER A 26 -6.50 -64.04 40.42
C SER A 26 -7.94 -63.86 39.95
N VAL A 27 -8.79 -64.83 40.27
CA VAL A 27 -10.24 -64.86 39.97
C VAL A 27 -11.01 -65.09 41.28
N CYS A 28 -12.29 -64.72 41.26
CA CYS A 28 -13.31 -64.75 42.33
C CYS A 28 -13.44 -63.44 43.12
N ALA A 29 -14.65 -62.92 43.39
CA ALA A 29 -15.99 -63.46 43.14
C ALA A 29 -16.94 -62.38 42.58
N ALA A 30 -18.10 -62.82 42.07
CA ALA A 30 -19.22 -61.93 41.82
C ALA A 30 -19.69 -61.24 43.11
N TRP A 31 -20.46 -60.15 42.98
CA TRP A 31 -21.69 -59.81 43.72
C TRP A 31 -22.08 -58.36 43.34
N GLY A 32 -23.32 -58.15 42.87
CA GLY A 32 -23.92 -56.83 42.67
C GLY A 32 -23.39 -56.02 41.47
N GLU A 33 -24.18 -55.93 40.40
CA GLU A 33 -24.06 -54.82 39.46
C GLU A 33 -24.52 -53.52 40.15
N GLU A 34 -23.59 -52.68 40.61
CA GLU A 34 -23.89 -51.24 40.62
C GLU A 34 -24.00 -50.78 39.16
N PRO A 35 -25.05 -50.04 38.76
CA PRO A 35 -25.12 -49.50 37.41
C PRO A 35 -23.92 -48.55 37.21
N ALA A 36 -23.14 -48.80 36.16
CA ALA A 36 -21.93 -48.04 35.86
C ALA A 36 -22.24 -46.54 35.85
N ARG A 37 -21.58 -45.78 36.74
CA ARG A 37 -21.81 -44.34 36.88
C ARG A 37 -21.61 -43.66 35.51
N PRO A 38 -22.58 -42.87 35.00
CA PRO A 38 -22.55 -42.34 33.63
C PRO A 38 -21.39 -41.38 33.32
N GLY A 39 -20.56 -41.02 34.32
CA GLY A 39 -19.37 -40.18 34.16
C GLY A 39 -18.07 -40.91 33.76
N ALA A 40 -18.00 -42.25 33.84
CA ALA A 40 -16.73 -42.98 33.69
C ALA A 40 -16.04 -42.82 32.31
N ASP A 41 -16.80 -42.53 31.26
CA ASP A 41 -16.33 -42.36 29.87
C ASP A 41 -16.47 -40.90 29.37
N LEU A 42 -17.02 -40.00 30.19
CA LEU A 42 -17.31 -38.62 29.77
C LEU A 42 -16.05 -37.85 29.35
N ALA A 43 -14.97 -37.97 30.12
CA ALA A 43 -13.72 -37.26 29.85
C ALA A 43 -13.06 -37.73 28.54
N ALA A 44 -13.11 -39.03 28.24
CA ALA A 44 -12.58 -39.60 27.01
C ALA A 44 -13.38 -39.10 25.79
N ARG A 45 -14.72 -39.18 25.86
CA ARG A 45 -15.61 -38.72 24.79
C ARG A 45 -15.60 -37.21 24.57
N LEU A 46 -15.44 -36.39 25.62
CA LEU A 46 -15.18 -34.96 25.47
C LEU A 46 -13.83 -34.68 24.78
N GLY A 47 -12.81 -35.50 25.05
CA GLY A 47 -11.52 -35.47 24.34
C GLY A 47 -11.62 -35.89 22.87
N GLU A 48 -12.45 -36.88 22.57
CA GLU A 48 -12.75 -37.34 21.21
C GLU A 48 -13.50 -36.25 20.42
N ALA A 49 -14.58 -35.70 20.99
CA ALA A 49 -15.33 -34.59 20.41
C ALA A 49 -14.43 -33.35 20.14
N ALA A 50 -13.56 -32.98 21.09
CA ALA A 50 -12.59 -31.90 20.88
C ALA A 50 -11.58 -32.21 19.77
N THR A 51 -11.24 -33.48 19.56
CA THR A 51 -10.37 -33.93 18.46
C THR A 51 -11.11 -33.89 17.11
N LYS A 52 -12.38 -34.30 17.07
CA LYS A 52 -13.26 -34.16 15.89
C LYS A 52 -13.44 -32.70 15.50
N ILE A 53 -13.59 -31.76 16.45
CA ILE A 53 -13.62 -30.31 16.19
C ILE A 53 -12.32 -29.85 15.53
N ARG A 54 -11.14 -30.21 16.07
CA ARG A 54 -9.84 -29.88 15.47
C ARG A 54 -9.65 -30.48 14.07
N ALA A 55 -10.18 -31.69 13.85
CA ALA A 55 -10.20 -32.37 12.55
C ALA A 55 -11.29 -31.85 11.58
N LYS A 56 -12.07 -30.83 11.97
CA LYS A 56 -13.21 -30.27 11.21
C LYS A 56 -14.36 -31.24 10.94
N GLN A 57 -14.45 -32.32 11.71
CA GLN A 57 -15.52 -33.33 11.66
C GLN A 57 -16.76 -32.84 12.45
N TYR A 58 -17.23 -31.63 12.13
CA TYR A 58 -18.15 -30.89 12.99
C TYR A 58 -19.48 -31.59 13.25
N ALA A 59 -20.11 -32.20 12.23
CA ALA A 59 -21.38 -32.91 12.41
C ALA A 59 -21.26 -34.13 13.35
N GLN A 60 -20.11 -34.81 13.35
CA GLN A 60 -19.84 -35.95 14.23
C GLN A 60 -19.61 -35.49 15.67
N ALA A 61 -18.86 -34.39 15.86
CA ALA A 61 -18.69 -33.75 17.16
C ALA A 61 -20.02 -33.21 17.72
N GLU A 62 -20.86 -32.61 16.88
CA GLU A 62 -22.17 -32.06 17.26
C GLU A 62 -23.12 -33.17 17.74
N ALA A 63 -23.24 -34.24 16.96
CA ALA A 63 -24.06 -35.40 17.33
C ALA A 63 -23.60 -36.04 18.65
N GLU A 64 -22.27 -36.17 18.85
CA GLU A 64 -21.71 -36.70 20.08
C GLU A 64 -21.97 -35.80 21.30
N LEU A 65 -21.73 -34.49 21.18
CA LEU A 65 -21.94 -33.55 22.28
C LEU A 65 -23.41 -33.40 22.66
N LEU A 66 -24.32 -33.39 21.68
CA LEU A 66 -25.76 -33.37 21.92
C LEU A 66 -26.29 -34.69 22.50
N ALA A 67 -25.63 -35.82 22.23
CA ALA A 67 -25.91 -37.09 22.89
C ALA A 67 -25.40 -37.10 24.34
N LEU A 68 -24.19 -36.57 24.59
CA LEU A 68 -23.64 -36.40 25.93
C LEU A 68 -24.50 -35.47 26.79
N GLU A 69 -24.98 -34.34 26.28
CA GLU A 69 -25.79 -33.38 27.05
C GLU A 69 -27.09 -34.00 27.59
N LYS A 70 -27.63 -35.00 26.87
CA LYS A 70 -28.88 -35.71 27.21
C LYS A 70 -28.68 -36.90 28.15
N LEU A 71 -27.46 -37.22 28.58
CA LEU A 71 -27.24 -38.35 29.49
C LEU A 71 -27.91 -38.10 30.86
N PRO A 72 -28.74 -39.04 31.35
CA PRO A 72 -29.35 -38.93 32.69
C PRO A 72 -28.27 -39.06 33.77
N GLY A 73 -28.48 -38.38 34.90
CA GLY A 73 -27.56 -38.47 36.06
C GLY A 73 -26.25 -37.67 35.93
N LEU A 74 -26.04 -36.90 34.86
CA LEU A 74 -24.96 -35.91 34.79
C LEU A 74 -25.11 -34.83 35.87
N ASP A 75 -24.02 -34.60 36.62
CA ASP A 75 -23.89 -33.46 37.52
C ASP A 75 -23.69 -32.14 36.74
N ASP A 76 -23.85 -31.01 37.46
CA ASP A 76 -23.72 -29.66 36.90
C ASP A 76 -22.34 -29.39 36.28
N PRO A 77 -21.19 -29.66 36.94
CA PRO A 77 -19.86 -29.50 36.34
C PRO A 77 -19.66 -30.31 35.06
N SER A 78 -20.17 -31.53 35.01
CA SER A 78 -20.08 -32.42 33.85
C SER A 78 -20.94 -31.90 32.69
N ARG A 79 -22.18 -31.49 32.97
CA ARG A 79 -23.07 -30.88 31.97
C ARG A 79 -22.51 -29.54 31.45
N ALA A 80 -21.90 -28.74 32.32
CA ALA A 80 -21.21 -27.51 31.93
C ALA A 80 -20.02 -27.80 31.00
N SER A 81 -19.24 -28.86 31.25
CA SER A 81 -18.12 -29.28 30.39
C SER A 81 -18.58 -29.64 28.96
N VAL A 82 -19.72 -30.34 28.82
CA VAL A 82 -20.32 -30.63 27.51
C VAL A 82 -20.71 -29.32 26.80
N ARG A 83 -21.37 -28.40 27.52
CA ARG A 83 -21.79 -27.09 26.96
C ARG A 83 -20.61 -26.20 26.57
N VAL A 84 -19.48 -26.26 27.26
CA VAL A 84 -18.23 -25.56 26.85
C VAL A 84 -17.67 -26.11 25.54
N GLN A 85 -17.74 -27.43 25.30
CA GLN A 85 -17.37 -27.97 23.99
C GLN A 85 -18.39 -27.58 22.89
N LEU A 86 -19.69 -27.48 23.21
CA LEU A 86 -20.69 -26.93 22.28
C LEU A 86 -20.42 -25.45 21.94
N ILE A 87 -20.04 -24.60 22.91
CA ILE A 87 -19.60 -23.21 22.66
C ILE A 87 -18.45 -23.19 21.64
N ARG A 88 -17.43 -24.02 21.84
CA ARG A 88 -16.24 -24.09 20.97
C ARG A 88 -16.55 -24.63 19.57
N LEU A 89 -17.38 -25.68 19.48
CA LEU A 89 -17.91 -26.20 18.21
C LEU A 89 -18.67 -25.10 17.46
N TYR A 90 -19.63 -24.45 18.12
CA TYR A 90 -20.49 -23.45 17.48
C TYR A 90 -19.73 -22.17 17.09
N ALA A 91 -18.67 -21.82 17.81
CA ALA A 91 -17.71 -20.80 17.36
C ALA A 91 -16.99 -21.25 16.06
N ALA A 92 -16.49 -22.49 16.01
CA ALA A 92 -15.80 -23.04 14.84
C ALA A 92 -16.71 -23.22 13.59
N THR A 93 -18.02 -23.38 13.79
CA THR A 93 -19.02 -23.52 12.70
C THR A 93 -19.82 -22.25 12.41
N GLY A 94 -19.58 -21.13 13.11
CA GLY A 94 -20.35 -19.89 12.95
C GLY A 94 -21.82 -19.96 13.41
N LYS A 95 -22.19 -20.93 14.27
CA LYS A 95 -23.55 -21.12 14.78
C LYS A 95 -23.84 -20.18 15.97
N ALA A 96 -23.98 -18.88 15.70
CA ALA A 96 -24.07 -17.84 16.73
C ALA A 96 -25.17 -18.08 17.80
N GLU A 97 -26.40 -18.39 17.38
CA GLU A 97 -27.52 -18.65 18.31
C GLU A 97 -27.27 -19.87 19.20
N GLY A 98 -26.73 -20.95 18.64
CA GLY A 98 -26.32 -22.14 19.38
C GLY A 98 -25.21 -21.84 20.39
N ARG A 99 -24.22 -21.02 20.02
CA ARG A 99 -23.13 -20.58 20.91
C ARG A 99 -23.69 -19.80 22.11
N VAL A 100 -24.63 -18.88 21.87
CA VAL A 100 -25.30 -18.10 22.93
C VAL A 100 -26.17 -18.98 23.82
N ALA A 101 -26.94 -19.90 23.24
CA ALA A 101 -27.79 -20.82 24.00
C ALA A 101 -26.96 -21.75 24.92
N ALA A 102 -25.88 -22.33 24.39
CA ALA A 102 -24.96 -23.15 25.17
C ALA A 102 -24.31 -22.35 26.32
N ALA A 103 -23.91 -21.10 26.07
CA ALA A 103 -23.33 -20.22 27.08
C ALA A 103 -24.32 -19.83 28.20
N LYS A 104 -25.53 -19.41 27.85
CA LYS A 104 -26.61 -19.21 28.86
C LYS A 104 -26.88 -20.50 29.64
N GLY A 105 -26.81 -21.64 28.97
CA GLY A 105 -26.90 -22.97 29.58
C GLY A 105 -25.78 -23.31 30.56
N VAL A 106 -24.55 -22.81 30.39
CA VAL A 106 -23.47 -22.98 31.40
C VAL A 106 -23.76 -22.11 32.61
N LEU A 107 -24.14 -20.84 32.41
CA LEU A 107 -24.36 -19.89 33.52
C LEU A 107 -25.57 -20.24 34.39
N ALA A 108 -26.55 -20.96 33.84
CA ALA A 108 -27.70 -21.49 34.58
C ALA A 108 -27.36 -22.68 35.52
N LEU A 109 -26.17 -23.28 35.40
CA LEU A 109 -25.74 -24.40 36.25
C LEU A 109 -25.03 -23.86 37.50
N ALA A 110 -25.54 -24.22 38.68
CA ALA A 110 -25.02 -23.73 39.95
C ALA A 110 -23.60 -24.26 40.20
N GLY A 111 -23.36 -25.53 39.83
CA GLY A 111 -22.07 -26.21 39.96
C GLY A 111 -21.01 -25.87 38.91
N ALA A 112 -21.26 -24.95 37.97
CA ALA A 112 -20.26 -24.60 36.95
C ALA A 112 -19.00 -23.94 37.55
N ASP A 113 -17.82 -24.41 37.19
CA ASP A 113 -16.55 -23.88 37.72
C ASP A 113 -16.17 -22.51 37.11
N ALA A 114 -15.13 -21.87 37.66
CA ALA A 114 -14.69 -20.55 37.23
C ALA A 114 -14.20 -20.49 35.77
N ASN A 115 -13.57 -21.55 35.25
CA ASN A 115 -13.12 -21.62 33.86
C ASN A 115 -14.31 -21.86 32.91
N GLN A 116 -15.24 -22.72 33.29
CA GLN A 116 -16.49 -22.96 32.54
C GLN A 116 -17.32 -21.68 32.44
N ARG A 117 -17.48 -20.96 33.57
CA ARG A 117 -18.13 -19.63 33.60
C ARG A 117 -17.38 -18.60 32.76
N THR A 118 -16.04 -18.58 32.80
CA THR A 118 -15.21 -17.70 31.95
C THR A 118 -15.48 -17.94 30.45
N GLU A 119 -15.45 -19.19 29.98
CA GLU A 119 -15.72 -19.54 28.58
C GLU A 119 -17.14 -19.13 28.14
N ALA A 120 -18.13 -19.31 29.00
CA ALA A 120 -19.50 -18.91 28.73
C ALA A 120 -19.68 -17.38 28.68
N LEU A 121 -19.14 -16.65 29.66
CA LEU A 121 -19.19 -15.18 29.68
C LEU A 121 -18.44 -14.58 28.49
N ALA A 122 -17.29 -15.13 28.10
CA ALA A 122 -16.56 -14.70 26.91
C ALA A 122 -17.41 -14.88 25.65
N ALA A 123 -18.09 -16.03 25.50
CA ALA A 123 -18.97 -16.26 24.36
C ALA A 123 -20.18 -15.31 24.29
N LEU A 124 -20.76 -14.93 25.44
CA LEU A 124 -21.83 -13.93 25.49
C LEU A 124 -21.30 -12.50 25.22
N ALA A 125 -20.12 -12.19 25.73
CA ALA A 125 -19.48 -10.89 25.54
C ALA A 125 -18.94 -10.69 24.12
N ASP A 126 -18.63 -11.76 23.38
CA ASP A 126 -18.30 -11.67 21.95
C ASP A 126 -19.58 -11.46 21.11
N ALA A 127 -20.68 -12.15 21.46
CA ALA A 127 -21.96 -12.04 20.76
C ALA A 127 -22.67 -10.68 20.94
N THR A 128 -22.12 -9.80 21.77
CA THR A 128 -22.70 -8.49 22.15
C THR A 128 -21.68 -7.35 22.11
N ASP A 129 -20.49 -7.58 21.56
CA ASP A 129 -19.43 -6.56 21.50
C ASP A 129 -19.79 -5.38 20.56
N PHE A 130 -18.86 -4.43 20.38
CA PHE A 130 -19.10 -3.31 19.46
C PHE A 130 -19.38 -3.79 18.02
N GLY A 131 -18.64 -4.79 17.53
CA GLY A 131 -18.81 -5.33 16.18
C GLY A 131 -20.16 -5.99 15.97
N ALA A 132 -20.54 -6.88 16.90
CA ALA A 132 -21.83 -7.56 16.88
C ALA A 132 -22.99 -6.55 16.97
N ARG A 133 -22.90 -5.54 17.84
CA ARG A 133 -23.91 -4.46 17.93
C ARG A 133 -23.95 -3.58 16.69
N TYR A 134 -22.81 -3.34 16.04
CA TYR A 134 -22.72 -2.57 14.81
C TYR A 134 -23.42 -3.30 13.64
N GLU A 135 -23.16 -4.60 13.46
CA GLU A 135 -23.88 -5.42 12.48
C GLU A 135 -25.38 -5.53 12.81
N ALA A 136 -25.71 -5.74 14.08
CA ALA A 136 -27.09 -5.79 14.56
C ALA A 136 -27.86 -4.49 14.21
N ARG A 137 -27.23 -3.32 14.39
CA ARG A 137 -27.86 -2.01 14.09
C ARG A 137 -28.00 -1.75 12.60
N HIS A 138 -26.93 -1.93 11.82
CA HIS A 138 -26.84 -1.42 10.45
C HIS A 138 -27.05 -2.47 9.34
N LEU A 139 -26.76 -3.76 9.59
CA LEU A 139 -26.98 -4.83 8.62
C LEU A 139 -28.27 -5.62 8.92
N GLN A 140 -28.50 -5.96 10.18
CA GLN A 140 -29.64 -6.76 10.63
C GLN A 140 -30.86 -5.92 11.04
N MET A 141 -30.70 -4.60 11.16
CA MET A 141 -31.76 -3.63 11.48
C MET A 141 -32.52 -3.91 12.80
N ARG A 142 -31.84 -4.45 13.82
CA ARG A 142 -32.38 -4.73 15.17
C ARG A 142 -32.93 -3.48 15.87
N SER A 143 -33.84 -3.65 16.81
CA SER A 143 -34.46 -2.55 17.55
C SER A 143 -33.48 -1.85 18.50
N GLU A 144 -33.73 -0.57 18.82
CA GLU A 144 -32.93 0.16 19.81
C GLU A 144 -33.11 -0.37 21.25
N GLU A 145 -34.11 -1.22 21.50
CA GLU A 145 -34.23 -1.96 22.76
C GLU A 145 -33.29 -3.16 22.80
N GLU A 146 -33.29 -4.01 21.76
CA GLU A 146 -32.32 -5.12 21.62
C GLU A 146 -30.87 -4.64 21.70
N LEU A 147 -30.54 -3.52 21.05
CA LEU A 147 -29.19 -2.96 21.05
C LEU A 147 -28.76 -2.43 22.43
N ARG A 148 -29.66 -1.76 23.16
CA ARG A 148 -29.40 -1.31 24.55
C ARG A 148 -29.31 -2.49 25.51
N GLN A 149 -30.07 -3.56 25.30
CA GLN A 149 -29.95 -4.77 26.11
C GLN A 149 -28.62 -5.48 25.85
N ALA A 150 -28.23 -5.64 24.58
CA ALA A 150 -26.94 -6.22 24.20
C ALA A 150 -25.76 -5.44 24.81
N GLU A 151 -25.81 -4.10 24.83
CA GLU A 151 -24.78 -3.27 25.47
C GLU A 151 -24.69 -3.49 26.99
N ARG A 152 -25.83 -3.62 27.68
CA ARG A 152 -25.87 -3.95 29.12
C ARG A 152 -25.33 -5.36 29.40
N ASP A 153 -25.78 -6.34 28.63
CA ASP A 153 -25.32 -7.73 28.73
C ASP A 153 -23.80 -7.82 28.50
N ASN A 154 -23.29 -7.08 27.51
CA ASN A 154 -21.86 -7.00 27.22
C ASN A 154 -21.05 -6.48 28.41
N ARG A 155 -21.49 -5.34 28.96
CA ARG A 155 -20.85 -4.72 30.14
C ARG A 155 -20.82 -5.70 31.32
N LEU A 156 -21.96 -6.27 31.68
CA LEU A 156 -22.06 -7.22 32.80
C LEU A 156 -21.16 -8.44 32.60
N CYS A 157 -21.09 -8.98 31.38
CA CYS A 157 -20.19 -10.09 31.09
C CYS A 157 -18.71 -9.69 31.20
N ARG A 158 -18.31 -8.49 30.72
CA ARG A 158 -16.93 -8.00 30.79
C ARG A 158 -16.51 -7.63 32.23
N GLU A 159 -17.42 -7.06 33.03
CA GLU A 159 -17.21 -6.78 34.46
C GLU A 159 -16.99 -8.09 35.25
N GLU A 160 -17.82 -9.12 35.02
CA GLU A 160 -17.67 -10.44 35.67
C GLU A 160 -16.42 -11.20 35.18
N LEU A 161 -16.07 -11.11 33.89
CA LEU A 161 -14.83 -11.67 33.35
C LEU A 161 -13.59 -11.06 34.02
N ALA A 162 -13.52 -9.74 34.13
CA ALA A 162 -12.42 -9.05 34.82
C ALA A 162 -12.36 -9.38 36.32
N ARG A 163 -13.49 -9.75 36.94
CA ARG A 163 -13.53 -10.25 38.32
C ARG A 163 -13.01 -11.69 38.45
N LEU A 164 -13.41 -12.59 37.54
CA LEU A 164 -12.99 -14.01 37.54
C LEU A 164 -11.54 -14.21 37.07
N LYS A 165 -11.04 -13.33 36.22
CA LYS A 165 -9.71 -13.35 35.61
C LYS A 165 -8.99 -12.01 35.83
N ALA A 166 -8.83 -11.64 37.10
CA ALA A 166 -8.26 -10.35 37.51
C ALA A 166 -6.79 -10.16 37.10
N ASP A 167 -6.08 -11.23 36.72
CA ASP A 167 -4.72 -11.25 36.20
C ASP A 167 -4.65 -11.32 34.65
N ASP A 168 -5.79 -11.41 33.95
CA ASP A 168 -5.86 -11.45 32.50
C ASP A 168 -5.89 -10.04 31.88
N ALA A 169 -4.93 -9.78 30.97
CA ALA A 169 -4.78 -8.49 30.32
C ALA A 169 -5.88 -8.20 29.29
N ASP A 170 -6.35 -9.21 28.54
CA ASP A 170 -7.29 -9.01 27.44
C ASP A 170 -8.72 -8.79 27.98
N CYS A 171 -9.09 -9.45 29.08
CA CYS A 171 -10.31 -9.15 29.84
C CYS A 171 -10.34 -7.69 30.31
N ARG A 172 -9.24 -7.19 30.88
CA ARG A 172 -9.13 -5.79 31.34
C ARG A 172 -9.14 -4.77 30.20
N ILE A 173 -8.41 -5.03 29.11
CA ILE A 173 -8.45 -4.17 27.91
C ILE A 173 -9.87 -4.11 27.35
N ALA A 174 -10.58 -5.23 27.25
CA ALA A 174 -11.95 -5.28 26.76
C ALA A 174 -12.91 -4.49 27.66
N LEU A 175 -12.80 -4.62 28.99
CA LEU A 175 -13.60 -3.84 29.93
C LEU A 175 -13.27 -2.33 29.89
N GLY A 176 -11.98 -1.96 29.83
CA GLY A 176 -11.54 -0.58 29.65
C GLY A 176 -12.12 0.04 28.37
N ASN A 177 -12.19 -0.72 27.28
CA ASN A 177 -12.81 -0.29 26.02
C ASN A 177 -14.34 -0.12 26.12
N VAL A 178 -15.04 -0.89 26.96
CA VAL A 178 -16.47 -0.68 27.25
C VAL A 178 -16.65 0.63 28.04
N TYR A 179 -15.82 0.87 29.06
CA TYR A 179 -15.87 2.13 29.81
C TYR A 179 -15.50 3.35 28.95
N LEU A 180 -14.56 3.25 27.99
CA LEU A 180 -14.29 4.31 27.02
C LEU A 180 -15.52 4.63 26.15
N GLN A 181 -16.24 3.61 25.67
CA GLN A 181 -17.46 3.79 24.87
C GLN A 181 -18.57 4.47 25.69
N ALA A 182 -18.68 4.14 26.97
CA ALA A 182 -19.64 4.75 27.90
C ALA A 182 -19.22 6.16 28.40
N GLY A 183 -18.03 6.64 28.04
CA GLY A 183 -17.48 7.92 28.56
C GLY A 183 -16.97 7.86 30.01
N GLU A 184 -16.92 6.67 30.63
CA GLU A 184 -16.51 6.45 32.02
C GLU A 184 -14.97 6.44 32.17
N ALA A 185 -14.35 7.59 31.88
CA ALA A 185 -12.91 7.75 31.69
C ALA A 185 -12.04 7.24 32.86
N ASP A 186 -12.44 7.49 34.11
CA ASP A 186 -11.67 7.05 35.28
C ASP A 186 -11.69 5.53 35.46
N LYS A 187 -12.82 4.87 35.15
CA LYS A 187 -12.90 3.40 35.18
C LYS A 187 -12.11 2.78 34.03
N ALA A 188 -12.17 3.37 32.84
CA ALA A 188 -11.35 2.97 31.71
C ALA A 188 -9.85 3.06 32.05
N ALA A 189 -9.41 4.18 32.62
CA ALA A 189 -8.03 4.37 33.04
C ALA A 189 -7.58 3.38 34.11
N ALA A 190 -8.45 3.03 35.08
CA ALA A 190 -8.14 2.04 36.10
C ALA A 190 -7.84 0.66 35.50
N GLU A 191 -8.64 0.19 34.54
CA GLU A 191 -8.42 -1.10 33.88
C GLU A 191 -7.15 -1.14 33.04
N PHE A 192 -6.88 -0.11 32.23
CA PHE A 192 -5.65 -0.05 31.45
C PHE A 192 -4.39 0.09 32.34
N GLN A 193 -4.47 0.83 33.46
CA GLN A 193 -3.38 0.86 34.44
C GLN A 193 -3.15 -0.51 35.10
N ALA A 194 -4.21 -1.29 35.34
CA ALA A 194 -4.08 -2.63 35.90
C ALA A 194 -3.33 -3.57 34.93
N VAL A 195 -3.57 -3.48 33.61
CA VAL A 195 -2.81 -4.22 32.58
C VAL A 195 -1.31 -3.92 32.66
N LEU A 196 -0.92 -2.65 32.83
CA LEU A 196 0.48 -2.25 32.93
C LEU A 196 1.17 -2.68 34.24
N LYS A 197 0.39 -3.11 35.25
CA LYS A 197 0.90 -3.66 36.53
C LYS A 197 1.05 -5.20 36.50
N LEU A 198 0.56 -5.87 35.46
CA LEU A 198 0.71 -7.32 35.31
C LEU A 198 2.20 -7.65 35.06
N PRO A 199 2.68 -8.85 35.48
CA PRO A 199 4.10 -9.15 35.46
C PRO A 199 4.71 -9.30 34.05
N LYS A 200 3.91 -9.71 33.04
CA LYS A 200 4.38 -9.97 31.66
C LYS A 200 3.33 -9.68 30.55
N PRO A 201 2.70 -8.49 30.48
CA PRO A 201 1.81 -8.15 29.37
C PRO A 201 2.57 -8.15 28.04
N THR A 202 1.97 -8.71 27.00
CA THR A 202 2.55 -8.75 25.65
C THR A 202 2.75 -7.34 25.08
N ALA A 203 3.59 -7.21 24.05
CA ALA A 203 3.82 -5.95 23.33
C ALA A 203 2.51 -5.29 22.86
N PHE A 204 1.54 -6.09 22.40
CA PHE A 204 0.23 -5.60 22.01
C PHE A 204 -0.63 -5.15 23.20
N GLN A 205 -0.67 -5.93 24.28
CA GLN A 205 -1.44 -5.56 25.48
C GLN A 205 -0.92 -4.28 26.13
N GLN A 206 0.41 -4.08 26.15
CA GLN A 206 1.00 -2.80 26.59
C GLN A 206 0.62 -1.64 25.67
N GLY A 207 0.68 -1.86 24.35
CA GLY A 207 0.30 -0.86 23.35
C GLY A 207 -1.16 -0.43 23.46
N ASP A 208 -2.08 -1.39 23.45
CA ASP A 208 -3.52 -1.18 23.53
C ASP A 208 -3.92 -0.53 24.89
N ALA A 209 -3.25 -0.88 25.99
CA ALA A 209 -3.46 -0.22 27.28
C ALA A 209 -2.98 1.25 27.28
N LEU A 210 -1.84 1.56 26.65
CA LEU A 210 -1.30 2.94 26.61
C LEU A 210 -2.08 3.86 25.67
N THR A 211 -2.58 3.36 24.52
CA THR A 211 -3.51 4.14 23.67
C THR A 211 -4.90 4.26 24.30
N GLY A 212 -5.33 3.26 25.08
CA GLY A 212 -6.50 3.32 25.95
C GLY A 212 -6.38 4.39 27.03
N LEU A 213 -5.24 4.50 27.70
CA LEU A 213 -4.94 5.55 28.69
C LEU A 213 -4.90 6.94 28.05
N ALA A 214 -4.31 7.08 26.87
CA ALA A 214 -4.34 8.35 26.13
C ALA A 214 -5.78 8.75 25.78
N SER A 215 -6.62 7.80 25.36
CA SER A 215 -8.04 8.02 25.09
C SER A 215 -8.83 8.42 26.35
N ALA A 216 -8.56 7.77 27.49
CA ALA A 216 -9.18 8.11 28.77
C ALA A 216 -8.79 9.51 29.27
N SER A 217 -7.50 9.88 29.16
CA SER A 217 -7.03 11.24 29.43
C SER A 217 -7.74 12.28 28.55
N LEU A 218 -7.93 12.01 27.26
CA LEU A 218 -8.65 12.93 26.35
C LEU A 218 -10.14 13.08 26.69
N LEU A 219 -10.82 12.03 27.14
CA LEU A 219 -12.20 12.14 27.64
C LEU A 219 -12.32 13.07 28.87
N LYS A 220 -11.25 13.20 29.66
CA LYS A 220 -11.17 14.13 30.80
C LYS A 220 -10.70 15.54 30.42
N GLY A 221 -10.41 15.80 29.14
CA GLY A 221 -9.75 17.02 28.69
C GLY A 221 -8.25 17.11 29.01
N ASP A 222 -7.66 16.05 29.59
CA ASP A 222 -6.24 15.96 29.96
C ASP A 222 -5.36 15.65 28.74
N ARG A 223 -5.13 16.66 27.90
CA ARG A 223 -4.27 16.51 26.71
C ARG A 223 -2.81 16.22 27.07
N GLU A 224 -2.30 16.78 28.17
CA GLU A 224 -0.92 16.55 28.60
C GLU A 224 -0.69 15.10 29.04
N GLY A 225 -1.67 14.49 29.70
CA GLY A 225 -1.65 13.06 29.99
C GLY A 225 -1.71 12.19 28.74
N ALA A 226 -2.51 12.57 27.74
CA ALA A 226 -2.52 11.85 26.47
C ALA A 226 -1.15 11.89 25.76
N VAL A 227 -0.50 13.06 25.75
CA VAL A 227 0.88 13.22 25.24
C VAL A 227 1.87 12.37 26.06
N ARG A 228 1.77 12.37 27.40
CA ARG A 228 2.61 11.56 28.29
C ARG A 228 2.51 10.06 27.98
N TRP A 229 1.29 9.51 27.84
CA TRP A 229 1.10 8.09 27.51
C TRP A 229 1.58 7.74 26.10
N CYS A 230 1.40 8.63 25.12
CA CYS A 230 1.92 8.41 23.78
C CYS A 230 3.47 8.47 23.75
N LYS A 231 4.11 9.37 24.51
CA LYS A 231 5.57 9.44 24.66
C LYS A 231 6.13 8.17 25.33
N ASP A 232 5.46 7.67 26.38
CA ASP A 232 5.80 6.40 27.02
C ASP A 232 5.77 5.25 25.98
N LEU A 233 4.63 5.02 25.32
CA LEU A 233 4.51 3.96 24.31
C LEU A 233 5.55 4.06 23.18
N ALA A 234 5.78 5.27 22.65
CA ALA A 234 6.77 5.48 21.59
C ALA A 234 8.21 5.14 22.04
N SER A 235 8.53 5.33 23.33
CA SER A 235 9.86 5.05 23.90
C SER A 235 10.14 3.55 24.13
N ARG A 236 9.10 2.73 24.28
CA ARG A 236 9.22 1.30 24.65
C ARG A 236 9.75 0.38 23.54
N ASN A 237 9.87 0.87 22.30
CA ASN A 237 10.38 0.10 21.15
C ASN A 237 9.69 -1.27 20.93
N LEU A 238 8.38 -1.33 21.21
CA LEU A 238 7.58 -2.56 21.10
C LEU A 238 7.39 -2.99 19.63
N ARG A 239 7.36 -4.30 19.38
CA ARG A 239 7.06 -4.88 18.06
C ARG A 239 5.55 -5.16 17.95
N THR A 240 4.81 -4.19 17.43
CA THR A 240 3.32 -4.20 17.36
C THR A 240 2.76 -4.14 15.93
N THR A 241 3.60 -4.37 14.91
CA THR A 241 3.15 -4.43 13.52
C THR A 241 2.56 -5.80 13.20
N ALA A 242 1.28 -5.85 12.80
CA ALA A 242 0.62 -7.06 12.33
C ALA A 242 -0.36 -6.78 11.19
N ARG A 243 -0.53 -7.76 10.30
CA ARG A 243 -1.47 -7.64 9.16
C ARG A 243 -2.91 -7.57 9.69
N HIS A 244 -3.71 -6.65 9.14
CA HIS A 244 -5.12 -6.40 9.52
C HIS A 244 -5.37 -5.95 10.98
N ARG A 245 -4.33 -5.60 11.76
CA ARG A 245 -4.47 -4.98 13.09
C ARG A 245 -3.95 -3.54 13.05
N LEU A 246 -4.52 -2.67 13.88
CA LEU A 246 -3.95 -1.36 14.18
C LEU A 246 -2.62 -1.55 14.93
N ASP A 247 -1.61 -0.77 14.59
CA ASP A 247 -0.31 -0.78 15.26
C ASP A 247 -0.27 0.37 16.28
N PRO A 248 -0.47 0.10 17.59
CA PRO A 248 -0.59 1.15 18.60
C PRO A 248 0.67 2.00 18.76
N VAL A 249 1.88 1.47 18.48
CA VAL A 249 3.11 2.27 18.49
C VAL A 249 3.10 3.29 17.35
N ASN A 250 2.63 2.91 16.16
CA ASN A 250 2.51 3.83 15.03
C ASN A 250 1.36 4.84 15.23
N GLU A 251 0.25 4.44 15.85
CA GLU A 251 -0.83 5.35 16.26
C GLU A 251 -0.31 6.42 17.25
N ALA A 252 0.40 6.02 18.31
CA ALA A 252 0.99 6.96 19.26
C ALA A 252 2.04 7.89 18.62
N LYS A 253 2.94 7.35 17.77
CA LYS A 253 3.92 8.16 17.03
C LYS A 253 3.26 9.20 16.11
N TYR A 254 2.16 8.83 15.45
CA TYR A 254 1.38 9.77 14.65
C TYR A 254 0.70 10.82 15.54
N ALA A 255 0.08 10.40 16.65
CA ALA A 255 -0.63 11.29 17.56
C ALA A 255 0.28 12.37 18.16
N LEU A 256 1.53 12.02 18.52
CA LEU A 256 2.50 12.97 19.08
C LEU A 256 2.78 14.18 18.18
N GLN A 257 2.74 14.03 16.86
CA GLN A 257 2.97 15.13 15.92
C GLN A 257 1.86 16.19 15.90
N PHE A 258 0.67 15.85 16.42
CA PHE A 258 -0.50 16.72 16.35
C PHE A 258 -1.11 17.06 17.71
N LEU A 259 -0.86 16.26 18.75
CA LEU A 259 -1.36 16.51 20.11
C LEU A 259 -0.67 17.67 20.83
N ASP A 260 0.64 17.87 20.61
CA ASP A 260 1.43 18.93 21.26
C ASP A 260 1.19 20.28 20.54
N ARG A 261 1.79 20.45 19.35
CA ARG A 261 1.54 21.49 18.34
C ARG A 261 1.77 20.92 16.94
N PRO A 262 1.14 21.46 15.87
CA PRO A 262 1.47 21.08 14.50
C PRO A 262 2.91 21.49 14.16
N GLU A 263 3.82 20.52 14.18
CA GLU A 263 5.24 20.72 13.89
C GLU A 263 5.45 20.95 12.38
N THR A 264 5.72 22.20 11.97
CA THR A 264 6.01 22.58 10.58
C THR A 264 7.51 22.57 10.24
N ASP A 265 8.35 22.15 11.20
CA ASP A 265 9.81 22.03 11.07
C ASP A 265 10.33 20.65 11.53
N TYR A 266 9.52 19.59 11.51
CA TYR A 266 9.96 18.24 11.90
C TYR A 266 11.05 17.72 10.97
N LEU A 267 10.75 17.72 9.66
CA LEU A 267 11.60 17.23 8.58
C LEU A 267 12.77 18.17 8.27
N LYS A 268 12.85 19.33 8.93
CA LYS A 268 13.88 20.37 8.75
C LYS A 268 13.95 20.90 7.31
N LEU A 269 12.85 20.86 6.56
CA LEU A 269 12.81 21.32 5.18
C LEU A 269 12.82 22.85 5.07
N PRO A 270 13.40 23.42 4.00
CA PRO A 270 14.33 22.78 3.07
C PRO A 270 15.73 22.59 3.70
N TYR A 271 16.47 21.59 3.21
CA TYR A 271 17.91 21.47 3.44
C TYR A 271 18.72 22.34 2.47
N HIS A 272 18.44 22.27 1.16
CA HIS A 272 19.10 23.10 0.15
C HIS A 272 18.21 23.36 -1.08
N THR A 273 18.18 24.61 -1.55
CA THR A 273 17.39 25.04 -2.73
C THR A 273 18.24 25.79 -3.76
N GLY A 274 19.54 25.98 -3.52
CA GLY A 274 20.37 26.91 -4.28
C GLY A 274 19.94 28.38 -4.15
N ALA A 275 19.22 28.73 -3.07
CA ALA A 275 18.58 30.02 -2.85
C ALA A 275 17.66 30.44 -4.01
N LYS A 276 16.87 29.48 -4.52
CA LYS A 276 15.83 29.66 -5.55
C LYS A 276 14.54 29.02 -5.07
N ALA A 277 13.41 29.50 -5.57
CA ALA A 277 12.11 28.93 -5.21
C ALA A 277 11.90 27.55 -5.85
N PHE A 278 11.19 26.68 -5.13
CA PHE A 278 10.78 25.35 -5.57
C PHE A 278 9.32 25.08 -5.13
N PRO A 279 8.46 24.48 -5.97
CA PRO A 279 8.54 24.34 -7.42
C PRO A 279 9.04 25.55 -8.22
N THR A 280 9.49 25.27 -9.44
CA THR A 280 10.06 26.24 -10.39
C THR A 280 9.03 27.32 -10.75
N PRO A 281 9.25 28.60 -10.42
CA PRO A 281 8.24 29.63 -10.65
C PRO A 281 7.89 29.82 -12.12
N GLN A 282 6.68 30.33 -12.37
CA GLN A 282 6.22 30.78 -13.69
C GLN A 282 7.10 31.91 -14.24
N GLN A 283 7.42 32.91 -13.39
CA GLN A 283 8.33 33.99 -13.74
C GLN A 283 9.26 34.28 -12.55
N ALA A 284 10.58 34.21 -12.78
CA ALA A 284 11.57 34.58 -11.79
C ALA A 284 12.79 35.25 -12.45
N ALA A 285 13.23 36.37 -11.89
CA ALA A 285 14.46 37.06 -12.21
C ALA A 285 15.34 37.09 -10.95
N TYR A 286 16.42 36.30 -10.96
CA TYR A 286 17.34 36.16 -9.83
C TYR A 286 18.61 36.97 -10.09
N SER A 287 18.99 37.83 -9.16
CA SER A 287 20.33 38.44 -9.12
C SER A 287 21.34 37.43 -8.59
N ASP A 288 22.63 37.58 -8.89
CA ASP A 288 23.71 36.85 -8.21
C ASP A 288 24.17 37.56 -6.92
N GLN A 289 23.55 38.68 -6.57
CA GLN A 289 23.75 39.39 -5.30
C GLN A 289 22.96 38.74 -4.15
N PHE A 290 23.58 38.76 -2.98
CA PHE A 290 23.04 38.27 -1.72
C PHE A 290 23.31 39.29 -0.62
N VAL A 291 22.35 39.51 0.28
CA VAL A 291 22.54 40.34 1.49
C VAL A 291 22.50 39.49 2.76
N PRO A 292 23.34 39.78 3.78
CA PRO A 292 23.24 39.14 5.08
C PRO A 292 21.87 39.37 5.72
N LEU A 293 21.25 38.31 6.23
CA LEU A 293 19.96 38.35 6.87
C LEU A 293 20.10 37.74 8.28
N THR A 294 20.34 38.60 9.27
CA THR A 294 20.45 38.22 10.70
C THR A 294 19.30 38.75 11.54
N LYS A 295 18.69 39.86 11.11
CA LYS A 295 17.51 40.47 11.73
C LYS A 295 16.55 40.95 10.64
N ALA A 296 15.25 40.81 10.88
CA ALA A 296 14.22 41.38 10.00
C ALA A 296 13.02 41.94 10.78
N ALA A 297 12.44 43.02 10.28
CA ALA A 297 11.20 43.60 10.80
C ALA A 297 10.01 43.06 10.00
N LEU A 298 8.86 42.83 10.63
CA LEU A 298 7.64 42.39 9.94
C LEU A 298 6.64 43.54 9.82
N SER A 299 6.09 43.70 8.62
CA SER A 299 4.99 44.61 8.34
C SER A 299 3.87 43.83 7.66
N LEU A 300 2.69 43.77 8.28
CA LEU A 300 1.56 42.96 7.83
C LEU A 300 0.43 43.84 7.28
N GLY A 301 -0.09 43.49 6.10
CA GLY A 301 -1.19 44.16 5.43
C GLY A 301 -2.32 43.20 5.05
N GLY A 302 -3.39 43.73 4.47
CA GLY A 302 -4.51 42.90 3.96
C GLY A 302 -5.25 42.09 5.03
N GLY A 303 -5.27 42.57 6.29
CA GLY A 303 -5.93 41.89 7.41
C GLY A 303 -5.15 40.73 8.04
N LEU A 304 -3.92 40.45 7.59
CA LEU A 304 -3.05 39.46 8.22
C LEU A 304 -2.67 39.87 9.64
N ARG A 305 -2.57 38.89 10.53
CA ARG A 305 -2.24 39.09 11.94
C ARG A 305 -0.90 38.43 12.29
N GLY A 306 -0.28 38.89 13.38
CA GLY A 306 1.00 38.36 13.84
C GLY A 306 0.95 36.90 14.30
N ASP A 307 -0.24 36.37 14.63
CA ASP A 307 -0.53 35.00 15.04
C ASP A 307 -1.05 34.11 13.88
N ASP A 308 -0.99 34.60 12.64
CA ASP A 308 -1.43 33.84 11.47
C ASP A 308 -0.51 32.62 11.19
N PRO A 309 -1.06 31.43 10.87
CA PRO A 309 -0.29 30.22 10.58
C PRO A 309 0.83 30.38 9.52
N ARG A 310 0.63 31.26 8.53
CA ARG A 310 1.63 31.58 7.50
C ARG A 310 2.82 32.35 8.09
N ILE A 311 2.56 33.21 9.07
CA ILE A 311 3.58 33.98 9.79
C ILE A 311 4.29 33.12 10.84
N GLU A 312 3.57 32.20 11.50
CA GLU A 312 4.18 31.19 12.39
C GLU A 312 5.12 30.24 11.64
N LEU A 313 4.78 29.82 10.42
CA LEU A 313 5.70 29.08 9.54
C LEU A 313 6.99 29.88 9.28
N LEU A 314 6.86 31.17 8.93
CA LEU A 314 8.02 32.04 8.69
C LEU A 314 8.89 32.16 9.94
N LYS A 315 8.30 32.45 11.10
CA LYS A 315 8.96 32.55 12.41
C LYS A 315 9.75 31.28 12.74
N ALA A 316 9.13 30.10 12.63
CA ALA A 316 9.76 28.82 12.95
C ALA A 316 11.01 28.56 12.09
N LYS A 317 10.92 28.81 10.78
CA LYS A 317 12.04 28.61 9.85
C LYS A 317 13.16 29.64 10.05
N PHE A 318 12.80 30.91 10.25
CA PHE A 318 13.76 31.98 10.51
C PHE A 318 14.52 31.77 11.82
N ALA A 319 13.83 31.31 12.89
CA ALA A 319 14.48 30.93 14.14
C ALA A 319 15.53 29.81 13.94
N ARG A 320 15.21 28.74 13.19
CA ARG A 320 16.20 27.70 12.84
C ARG A 320 17.38 28.25 12.03
N TYR A 321 17.16 29.26 11.20
CA TYR A 321 18.22 29.88 10.40
C TYR A 321 19.06 30.92 11.16
N GLY A 322 18.74 31.19 12.43
CA GLY A 322 19.42 32.20 13.24
C GLY A 322 19.03 33.64 12.89
N ILE A 323 17.85 33.84 12.30
CA ILE A 323 17.31 35.13 11.88
C ILE A 323 16.32 35.60 12.96
N ALA A 324 16.69 36.65 13.69
CA ALA A 324 15.80 37.22 14.70
C ALA A 324 14.77 38.17 14.08
N LEU A 325 13.51 38.06 14.49
CA LEU A 325 12.48 39.02 14.12
C LEU A 325 12.44 40.12 15.18
N ALA A 326 12.64 41.37 14.77
CA ALA A 326 12.77 42.52 15.66
C ALA A 326 12.31 43.81 14.98
N ASP A 327 11.58 44.64 15.72
CA ASP A 327 11.15 45.96 15.27
C ASP A 327 12.36 46.87 14.98
N GLY A 328 12.26 47.68 13.93
CA GLY A 328 13.35 48.58 13.51
C GLY A 328 14.59 47.89 12.92
N ALA A 329 14.55 46.58 12.67
CA ALA A 329 15.61 45.91 11.91
C ALA A 329 15.71 46.46 10.48
N PRO A 330 16.93 46.59 9.90
CA PRO A 330 17.13 47.29 8.63
C PRO A 330 16.51 46.57 7.43
N PHE A 331 16.34 45.24 7.51
CA PHE A 331 15.67 44.46 6.47
C PHE A 331 14.19 44.32 6.80
N THR A 332 13.30 44.94 6.03
CA THR A 332 11.85 44.89 6.28
C THR A 332 11.15 43.85 5.41
N ILE A 333 10.35 42.98 6.01
CA ILE A 333 9.51 41.99 5.31
C ILE A 333 8.05 42.46 5.37
N ARG A 334 7.55 42.97 4.23
CA ARG A 334 6.13 43.30 4.01
C ARG A 334 5.38 42.08 3.49
N ILE A 335 4.24 41.75 4.10
CA ILE A 335 3.39 40.63 3.69
C ILE A 335 1.93 41.06 3.69
N GLY A 336 1.22 40.88 2.57
CA GLY A 336 -0.19 41.21 2.47
C GLY A 336 -0.97 40.33 1.49
N VAL A 337 -2.29 40.29 1.67
CA VAL A 337 -3.25 39.78 0.68
C VAL A 337 -3.84 40.97 -0.08
N ASN A 338 -3.71 41.00 -1.41
CA ASN A 338 -4.15 42.09 -2.29
C ASN A 338 -3.81 43.49 -1.76
N ALA A 339 -2.59 43.66 -1.24
CA ALA A 339 -2.14 44.90 -0.62
C ALA A 339 -1.96 46.01 -1.68
N PRO A 340 -2.65 47.17 -1.56
CA PRO A 340 -2.45 48.29 -2.46
C PRO A 340 -1.04 48.89 -2.31
N GLY A 341 -0.41 49.26 -3.43
CA GLY A 341 0.91 49.89 -3.47
C GLY A 341 2.11 48.92 -3.45
N ASP A 342 1.91 47.67 -3.08
CA ASP A 342 2.91 46.60 -3.29
C ASP A 342 2.84 46.08 -4.75
N PRO A 343 3.92 45.46 -5.28
CA PRO A 343 3.89 44.84 -6.60
C PRO A 343 2.70 43.86 -6.71
N PRO A 344 1.83 43.99 -7.71
CA PRO A 344 0.59 43.22 -7.75
C PRO A 344 0.87 41.72 -7.94
N ALA A 345 0.07 40.91 -7.26
CA ALA A 345 -0.04 39.48 -7.56
C ALA A 345 -0.67 39.27 -8.96
N PRO A 346 -0.38 38.16 -9.64
CA PRO A 346 -1.10 37.80 -10.86
C PRO A 346 -2.57 37.50 -10.55
N ASP A 347 -3.47 37.79 -11.50
CA ASP A 347 -4.90 37.46 -11.39
C ASP A 347 -5.14 35.96 -11.65
N LYS A 348 -4.69 35.16 -10.68
CA LYS A 348 -4.71 33.69 -10.66
C LYS A 348 -4.87 33.22 -9.21
N GLY A 349 -5.73 32.24 -8.99
CA GLY A 349 -5.86 31.57 -7.70
C GLY A 349 -4.52 31.00 -7.22
N GLU A 350 -4.25 31.14 -5.93
CA GLU A 350 -2.96 30.87 -5.28
C GLU A 350 -1.75 31.68 -5.81
N GLY A 351 -2.00 32.69 -6.65
CA GLY A 351 -0.97 33.53 -7.24
C GLY A 351 -0.32 34.49 -6.24
N TYR A 352 0.95 34.83 -6.45
CA TYR A 352 1.64 35.82 -5.63
C TYR A 352 2.76 36.55 -6.39
N SER A 353 3.15 37.70 -5.86
CA SER A 353 4.41 38.38 -6.16
C SER A 353 5.35 38.29 -4.95
N LEU A 354 6.65 38.17 -5.22
CA LEU A 354 7.71 38.29 -4.21
C LEU A 354 8.85 39.11 -4.80
N THR A 355 9.20 40.23 -4.18
CA THR A 355 10.37 41.04 -4.55
C THR A 355 11.32 41.13 -3.36
N VAL A 356 12.62 40.92 -3.59
CA VAL A 356 13.67 41.00 -2.57
C VAL A 356 14.76 41.97 -3.04
N THR A 357 14.96 43.04 -2.28
CA THR A 357 15.99 44.07 -2.47
C THR A 357 16.99 44.05 -1.31
N ALA A 358 17.98 44.96 -1.30
CA ALA A 358 18.91 45.07 -0.19
C ALA A 358 18.22 45.48 1.13
N ASP A 359 17.14 46.26 1.05
CA ASP A 359 16.44 46.86 2.19
C ASP A 359 15.28 45.99 2.72
N GLY A 360 14.88 44.94 2.00
CA GLY A 360 13.73 44.14 2.41
C GLY A 360 13.18 43.14 1.41
N ALA A 361 12.07 42.52 1.80
CA ALA A 361 11.26 41.66 0.96
C ALA A 361 9.79 42.11 0.98
N VAL A 362 9.09 41.98 -0.14
CA VAL A 362 7.67 42.29 -0.28
C VAL A 362 6.96 41.08 -0.87
N ILE A 363 6.00 40.53 -0.13
CA ILE A 363 5.09 39.46 -0.57
C ILE A 363 3.68 40.03 -0.70
N ASN A 364 3.10 39.92 -1.89
CA ASN A 364 1.68 40.23 -2.13
C ASN A 364 1.01 38.99 -2.72
N GLY A 365 0.05 38.40 -2.01
CA GLY A 365 -0.74 37.26 -2.51
C GLY A 365 -2.07 37.70 -3.10
N HIS A 366 -2.48 37.09 -4.21
CA HIS A 366 -3.83 37.23 -4.79
C HIS A 366 -4.92 36.77 -3.81
N ASP A 367 -4.59 35.76 -3.01
CA ASP A 367 -5.44 35.22 -1.96
C ASP A 367 -4.61 34.73 -0.77
N ALA A 368 -5.31 34.13 0.20
CA ALA A 368 -4.72 33.56 1.39
C ALA A 368 -3.66 32.48 1.11
N GLN A 369 -3.83 31.70 0.06
CA GLN A 369 -2.97 30.58 -0.34
C GLN A 369 -1.72 31.09 -1.08
N GLY A 370 -1.87 32.14 -1.90
CA GLY A 370 -0.76 32.84 -2.53
C GLY A 370 0.21 33.45 -1.52
N VAL A 371 -0.28 34.01 -0.41
CA VAL A 371 0.60 34.48 0.69
C VAL A 371 1.43 33.32 1.26
N LEU A 372 0.85 32.12 1.44
CA LEU A 372 1.60 30.97 1.92
C LEU A 372 2.73 30.60 0.95
N TRP A 373 2.46 30.58 -0.34
CA TRP A 373 3.47 30.25 -1.37
C TRP A 373 4.54 31.33 -1.54
N GLY A 374 4.20 32.60 -1.32
CA GLY A 374 5.15 33.71 -1.20
C GLY A 374 6.07 33.55 0.01
N VAL A 375 5.52 33.21 1.18
CA VAL A 375 6.28 32.92 2.41
C VAL A 375 7.22 31.72 2.21
N VAL A 376 6.71 30.59 1.69
CA VAL A 376 7.52 29.41 1.37
C VAL A 376 8.67 29.78 0.43
N SER A 377 8.39 30.58 -0.59
CA SER A 377 9.42 31.00 -1.56
C SER A 377 10.47 31.91 -0.93
N LEU A 378 10.08 32.85 -0.06
CA LEU A 378 11.04 33.67 0.69
C LEU A 378 11.95 32.81 1.57
N ILE A 379 11.40 31.82 2.27
CA ILE A 379 12.19 30.84 3.06
C ILE A 379 13.18 30.09 2.16
N GLN A 380 12.79 29.74 0.93
CA GLN A 380 13.64 29.06 -0.05
C GLN A 380 14.68 29.98 -0.74
N LEU A 381 14.54 31.31 -0.68
CA LEU A 381 15.54 32.29 -1.13
C LEU A 381 16.63 32.57 -0.08
N VAL A 382 16.46 32.08 1.15
CA VAL A 382 17.50 32.15 2.18
C VAL A 382 18.49 31.00 2.00
N ASP A 383 19.76 31.35 1.76
CA ASP A 383 20.87 30.43 1.98
C ASP A 383 21.14 30.29 3.48
N ALA A 384 20.50 29.29 4.07
CA ALA A 384 20.67 28.89 5.45
C ALA A 384 21.95 28.06 5.71
N SER A 385 22.77 27.78 4.68
CA SER A 385 24.09 27.17 4.86
C SER A 385 25.17 28.22 5.13
N ALA A 386 24.98 29.46 4.67
CA ALA A 386 25.83 30.59 5.00
C ALA A 386 25.78 30.94 6.51
N ARG A 387 26.89 31.44 7.05
CA ARG A 387 27.00 31.94 8.44
C ARG A 387 27.64 33.35 8.41
N PRO A 388 26.88 34.43 8.70
CA PRO A 388 25.43 34.47 8.89
C PRO A 388 24.66 34.03 7.64
N ALA A 389 23.38 33.69 7.82
CA ALA A 389 22.47 33.39 6.71
C ALA A 389 22.38 34.58 5.75
N LYS A 390 22.11 34.32 4.47
CA LYS A 390 22.00 35.34 3.42
C LYS A 390 20.74 35.12 2.59
N VAL A 391 20.08 36.18 2.15
CA VAL A 391 18.94 36.10 1.23
C VAL A 391 19.36 36.54 -0.17
N ARG A 392 18.90 35.81 -1.20
CA ARG A 392 19.15 36.13 -2.60
C ARG A 392 18.24 37.27 -3.08
N LEU A 393 18.81 38.25 -3.77
CA LEU A 393 18.04 39.34 -4.38
C LEU A 393 17.34 38.89 -5.67
N GLY A 394 16.15 39.41 -5.94
CA GLY A 394 15.40 39.07 -7.14
C GLY A 394 13.91 39.38 -7.08
N ARG A 395 13.20 38.99 -8.13
CA ARG A 395 11.74 39.14 -8.25
C ARG A 395 11.11 37.84 -8.78
N ILE A 396 9.96 37.49 -8.23
CA ILE A 396 9.13 36.35 -8.59
C ILE A 396 7.69 36.83 -8.81
N VAL A 397 7.03 36.32 -9.85
CA VAL A 397 5.58 36.42 -10.07
C VAL A 397 5.12 35.01 -10.46
N ASP A 398 4.28 34.39 -9.64
CA ASP A 398 4.13 32.94 -9.65
C ASP A 398 2.73 32.45 -9.28
N TRP A 399 2.34 31.30 -9.83
CA TRP A 399 1.03 30.65 -9.68
C TRP A 399 1.12 29.18 -10.17
N PRO A 400 0.25 28.27 -9.71
CA PRO A 400 0.23 26.89 -10.19
C PRO A 400 -0.48 26.73 -11.55
N ASP A 401 0.04 25.87 -12.42
CA ASP A 401 -0.63 25.39 -13.63
C ASP A 401 -1.82 24.47 -13.32
N THR A 402 -1.69 23.60 -12.31
CA THR A 402 -2.75 22.66 -11.89
C THR A 402 -3.45 23.15 -10.60
N PRO A 403 -4.78 23.35 -10.58
CA PRO A 403 -5.49 23.87 -9.42
C PRO A 403 -5.38 23.01 -8.16
N ARG A 404 -5.46 21.68 -8.27
CA ARG A 404 -5.36 20.75 -7.12
C ARG A 404 -4.24 19.74 -7.33
N ARG A 405 -3.26 19.77 -6.42
CA ARG A 405 -1.94 19.13 -6.57
C ARG A 405 -1.63 18.33 -5.32
N GLY A 406 -1.26 17.06 -5.47
CA GLY A 406 -1.08 16.22 -4.30
C GLY A 406 -0.74 14.76 -4.54
N PHE A 407 -1.07 13.97 -3.52
CA PHE A 407 -0.89 12.53 -3.47
C PHE A 407 -2.03 11.86 -2.70
N LEU A 408 -2.32 10.60 -3.06
CA LEU A 408 -2.98 9.67 -2.18
C LEU A 408 -1.92 9.00 -1.30
N GLN A 409 -2.23 8.80 -0.03
CA GLN A 409 -1.39 8.08 0.91
C GLN A 409 -2.19 7.08 1.77
N GLY A 410 -1.45 6.26 2.52
CA GLY A 410 -1.92 5.72 3.78
C GLY A 410 -1.89 6.78 4.89
N TYR A 411 -0.92 6.66 5.80
CA TYR A 411 -0.81 7.48 7.02
C TYR A 411 0.61 7.99 7.26
N TRP A 412 1.16 8.78 6.33
CA TRP A 412 2.42 9.46 6.58
C TRP A 412 2.17 10.72 7.43
N LYS A 413 2.79 10.74 8.61
CA LYS A 413 2.59 11.75 9.64
C LYS A 413 3.12 13.14 9.22
N ASP A 414 4.18 13.18 8.41
CA ASP A 414 4.90 14.40 8.03
C ASP A 414 4.40 15.05 6.73
N ALA A 415 3.24 14.63 6.22
CA ALA A 415 2.65 15.13 4.99
C ALA A 415 2.54 16.67 4.95
N LEU A 416 2.25 17.32 6.08
CA LEU A 416 2.06 18.77 6.18
C LEU A 416 3.28 19.56 5.73
N GLU A 417 4.44 19.35 6.36
CA GLU A 417 5.67 20.11 6.04
C GLU A 417 6.16 19.79 4.62
N PHE A 418 6.07 18.53 4.18
CA PHE A 418 6.42 18.16 2.81
C PHE A 418 5.54 18.90 1.79
N MET A 419 4.22 18.94 2.00
CA MET A 419 3.29 19.65 1.13
C MET A 419 3.59 21.15 1.06
N LEU A 420 3.93 21.78 2.19
CA LEU A 420 4.30 23.19 2.24
C LEU A 420 5.48 23.51 1.30
N PHE A 421 6.59 22.78 1.42
CA PHE A 421 7.79 23.04 0.61
C PHE A 421 7.71 22.50 -0.82
N CYS A 422 6.76 21.61 -1.12
CA CYS A 422 6.38 21.22 -2.47
C CYS A 422 5.27 22.11 -3.08
N LYS A 423 4.77 23.13 -2.36
CA LYS A 423 3.57 23.90 -2.75
C LYS A 423 2.39 23.02 -3.20
N MET A 424 2.15 21.89 -2.54
CA MET A 424 1.00 21.00 -2.78
C MET A 424 -0.15 21.39 -1.85
N ASN A 425 -1.38 21.45 -2.37
CA ASN A 425 -2.56 21.91 -1.63
C ASN A 425 -3.52 20.80 -1.21
N THR A 426 -3.35 19.59 -1.73
CA THR A 426 -4.29 18.47 -1.51
C THR A 426 -3.56 17.20 -1.06
N VAL A 427 -4.13 16.50 -0.07
CA VAL A 427 -3.76 15.13 0.26
C VAL A 427 -5.03 14.32 0.49
N VAL A 428 -5.03 13.07 0.01
CA VAL A 428 -6.08 12.10 0.32
C VAL A 428 -5.46 10.95 1.10
N SER A 429 -6.03 10.62 2.26
CA SER A 429 -5.59 9.52 3.11
C SER A 429 -6.58 8.35 2.96
N GLN A 430 -6.28 7.38 2.08
CA GLN A 430 -7.16 6.21 1.80
C GLN A 430 -7.42 5.38 3.05
N SER A 431 -6.41 5.30 3.92
CA SER A 431 -6.52 4.69 5.23
C SER A 431 -5.48 5.30 6.16
N GLY A 432 -5.89 5.71 7.36
CA GLY A 432 -4.97 6.20 8.36
C GLY A 432 -5.55 6.25 9.77
N VAL A 433 -4.64 6.20 10.75
CA VAL A 433 -4.93 6.03 12.19
C VAL A 433 -5.87 7.08 12.78
N GLN A 434 -6.17 8.16 12.07
CA GLN A 434 -7.01 9.27 12.52
C GLN A 434 -8.51 8.96 12.36
N ILE A 435 -8.85 8.14 11.36
CA ILE A 435 -10.24 7.71 11.09
C ILE A 435 -10.34 6.19 10.89
N THR A 436 -9.37 5.55 10.24
CA THR A 436 -9.45 4.16 9.80
C THR A 436 -8.40 3.27 10.46
N ALA A 437 -8.83 2.33 11.30
CA ALA A 437 -8.14 1.03 11.38
C ALA A 437 -8.66 0.12 10.26
N CYS A 438 -8.00 -1.02 10.01
CA CYS A 438 -8.43 -1.98 8.98
C CYS A 438 -9.71 -2.77 9.31
N ASP A 439 -10.43 -2.37 10.35
CA ASP A 439 -11.42 -3.16 11.07
C ASP A 439 -12.64 -2.27 11.41
N PRO A 440 -13.81 -2.50 10.79
CA PRO A 440 -15.03 -1.72 11.06
C PRO A 440 -15.75 -2.11 12.34
N TYR A 441 -15.32 -3.19 12.98
CA TYR A 441 -15.91 -3.73 14.19
C TYR A 441 -15.29 -3.11 15.45
N ARG A 442 -14.74 -1.89 15.32
CA ARG A 442 -14.13 -1.10 16.41
C ARG A 442 -14.68 0.31 16.46
N PRO A 443 -14.86 0.89 17.66
CA PRO A 443 -15.28 2.27 17.82
C PRO A 443 -14.18 3.25 17.40
N TRP A 444 -14.57 4.41 16.85
CA TRP A 444 -13.65 5.52 16.57
C TRP A 444 -13.26 6.20 17.89
N THR A 445 -12.03 5.97 18.35
CA THR A 445 -11.63 6.26 19.74
C THR A 445 -11.42 7.77 20.00
N PRO A 446 -11.47 8.23 21.26
CA PRO A 446 -11.15 9.62 21.62
C PRO A 446 -9.77 10.09 21.11
N LEU A 447 -8.75 9.22 21.14
CA LEU A 447 -7.43 9.53 20.59
C LEU A 447 -7.50 9.78 19.07
N GLN A 448 -8.19 8.92 18.33
CA GLN A 448 -8.31 9.02 16.88
C GLN A 448 -9.12 10.26 16.47
N LYS A 449 -10.23 10.53 17.17
CA LYS A 449 -11.05 11.73 16.99
C LYS A 449 -10.25 13.01 17.22
N GLU A 450 -9.47 13.09 18.31
CA GLU A 450 -8.64 14.28 18.57
C GLU A 450 -7.52 14.42 17.53
N VAL A 451 -6.86 13.34 17.12
CA VAL A 451 -5.85 13.40 16.04
C VAL A 451 -6.49 13.87 14.72
N CYS A 452 -7.68 13.38 14.37
CA CYS A 452 -8.41 13.84 13.19
C CYS A 452 -8.77 15.34 13.27
N SER A 453 -9.27 15.78 14.43
CA SER A 453 -9.55 17.19 14.76
C SER A 453 -8.31 18.07 14.58
N ARG A 454 -7.16 17.66 15.15
CA ARG A 454 -5.88 18.38 15.08
C ARG A 454 -5.32 18.46 13.66
N VAL A 455 -5.31 17.34 12.92
CA VAL A 455 -4.86 17.31 11.52
C VAL A 455 -5.74 18.20 10.67
N SER A 456 -7.07 18.09 10.78
CA SER A 456 -8.03 18.90 10.02
C SER A 456 -7.80 20.39 10.24
N LYS A 457 -7.69 20.82 11.51
CA LYS A 457 -7.41 22.21 11.87
C LYS A 457 -6.06 22.70 11.37
N ALA A 458 -5.00 21.89 11.49
CA ALA A 458 -3.66 22.27 11.05
C ALA A 458 -3.57 22.48 9.52
N PHE A 459 -4.21 21.61 8.74
CA PHE A 459 -4.27 21.74 7.28
C PHE A 459 -5.16 22.91 6.85
N ALA A 460 -6.37 23.01 7.40
CA ALA A 460 -7.32 24.07 7.07
C ALA A 460 -6.80 25.47 7.42
N ALA A 461 -6.07 25.61 8.54
CA ALA A 461 -5.42 26.86 8.95
C ALA A 461 -4.36 27.36 7.95
N LEU A 462 -3.83 26.48 7.09
CA LEU A 462 -2.89 26.78 6.01
C LEU A 462 -3.55 26.72 4.62
N GLY A 463 -4.88 26.65 4.55
CA GLY A 463 -5.68 26.56 3.32
C GLY A 463 -5.70 25.17 2.65
N LEU A 464 -4.86 24.24 3.13
CA LEU A 464 -4.67 22.92 2.55
C LEU A 464 -5.89 22.01 2.78
N LYS A 465 -6.14 21.08 1.85
CA LYS A 465 -7.25 20.12 1.91
C LYS A 465 -6.75 18.73 2.24
N HIS A 466 -7.14 18.23 3.41
CA HIS A 466 -6.90 16.85 3.83
C HIS A 466 -8.21 16.05 3.75
N TYR A 467 -8.30 15.15 2.78
CA TYR A 467 -9.44 14.24 2.63
C TYR A 467 -9.18 12.95 3.39
N PHE A 468 -10.06 12.61 4.33
CA PHE A 468 -9.98 11.37 5.09
C PHE A 468 -10.85 10.29 4.45
N GLY A 469 -10.27 9.13 4.14
CA GLY A 469 -11.00 7.95 3.70
C GLY A 469 -11.89 7.42 4.82
N ILE A 470 -13.15 7.11 4.51
CA ILE A 470 -14.12 6.52 5.47
C ILE A 470 -14.43 5.05 5.18
N ARG A 471 -13.40 4.27 4.80
CA ARG A 471 -13.53 2.88 4.33
C ARG A 471 -14.22 1.91 5.30
N GLN A 472 -14.10 2.11 6.62
CA GLN A 472 -14.77 1.26 7.62
C GLN A 472 -16.28 1.53 7.79
N TRP A 473 -16.81 2.53 7.09
CA TRP A 473 -18.25 2.79 7.04
C TRP A 473 -18.81 2.61 5.61
N THR A 474 -17.95 2.54 4.60
CA THR A 474 -18.33 2.58 3.17
C THR A 474 -17.95 1.33 2.36
N MET A 475 -16.89 0.61 2.73
CA MET A 475 -16.40 -0.59 2.02
C MET A 475 -16.62 -1.88 2.80
N TYR A 476 -16.39 -1.83 4.11
CA TYR A 476 -16.43 -2.98 5.02
C TYR A 476 -17.14 -2.57 6.32
N PRO A 477 -18.18 -3.28 6.78
CA PRO A 477 -19.07 -4.10 5.96
C PRO A 477 -19.83 -3.23 4.94
N LYS A 478 -20.51 -3.84 3.97
CA LYS A 478 -21.29 -3.12 2.96
C LYS A 478 -22.67 -2.74 3.51
N LEU A 479 -22.76 -1.55 4.09
CA LEU A 479 -24.01 -1.07 4.68
C LEU A 479 -25.11 -0.89 3.63
N PRO A 480 -26.39 -1.20 3.95
CA PRO A 480 -27.53 -0.86 3.10
C PRO A 480 -27.68 0.66 3.03
N LEU A 481 -27.50 1.22 1.84
CA LEU A 481 -27.68 2.66 1.58
C LEU A 481 -29.17 3.02 1.45
N SER A 482 -30.03 2.01 1.31
CA SER A 482 -31.47 2.08 1.46
C SER A 482 -31.94 2.30 2.92
N SER A 483 -31.06 2.24 3.92
CA SER A 483 -31.39 2.45 5.34
C SER A 483 -31.07 3.87 5.80
N GLU A 484 -32.03 4.51 6.47
CA GLU A 484 -31.81 5.85 7.07
C GLU A 484 -30.77 5.80 8.19
N ARG A 485 -30.64 4.70 8.96
CA ARG A 485 -29.56 4.52 9.94
C ARG A 485 -28.16 4.58 9.33
N THR A 486 -28.02 4.15 8.08
CA THR A 486 -26.76 4.26 7.33
C THR A 486 -26.53 5.69 6.88
N PHE A 487 -27.59 6.41 6.51
CA PHE A 487 -27.52 7.84 6.19
C PHE A 487 -27.13 8.68 7.42
N GLU A 488 -27.78 8.47 8.56
CA GLU A 488 -27.48 9.13 9.84
C GLU A 488 -26.01 8.92 10.27
N LEU A 489 -25.50 7.68 10.20
CA LEU A 489 -24.09 7.38 10.50
C LEU A 489 -23.13 8.17 9.59
N HIS A 490 -23.38 8.18 8.28
CA HIS A 490 -22.53 8.90 7.34
C HIS A 490 -22.65 10.43 7.51
N GLU A 491 -23.84 10.95 7.79
CA GLU A 491 -24.06 12.37 8.06
C GLU A 491 -23.35 12.82 9.35
N GLU A 492 -23.44 12.04 10.44
CA GLU A 492 -22.73 12.30 11.70
C GLU A 492 -21.22 12.36 11.48
N VAL A 493 -20.63 11.30 10.90
CA VAL A 493 -19.19 11.21 10.63
C VAL A 493 -18.71 12.34 9.73
N CYS A 494 -19.39 12.56 8.59
CA CYS A 494 -18.96 13.58 7.64
C CYS A 494 -19.10 14.99 8.23
N SER A 495 -20.17 15.26 8.99
CA SER A 495 -20.37 16.55 9.66
C SER A 495 -19.36 16.79 10.78
N GLN A 496 -18.98 15.76 11.55
CA GLN A 496 -17.95 15.87 12.58
C GLN A 496 -16.58 16.19 11.98
N VAL A 497 -16.20 15.55 10.87
CA VAL A 497 -14.95 15.85 10.14
C VAL A 497 -15.00 17.24 9.50
N ALA A 498 -16.12 17.61 8.88
CA ALA A 498 -16.31 18.91 8.25
C ALA A 498 -16.21 20.07 9.25
N ALA A 499 -16.79 19.92 10.45
CA ALA A 499 -16.74 20.91 11.52
C ALA A 499 -15.33 21.16 12.08
N TRP A 500 -14.36 20.28 11.79
CA TRP A 500 -12.95 20.48 12.10
C TRP A 500 -12.13 21.03 10.92
N GLY A 501 -12.77 21.32 9.78
CA GLY A 501 -12.12 21.76 8.54
C GLY A 501 -11.61 20.63 7.64
N GLY A 502 -11.93 19.37 7.98
CA GLY A 502 -11.55 18.20 7.19
C GLY A 502 -12.43 17.99 5.96
N CYS A 503 -11.94 17.22 5.00
CA CYS A 503 -12.70 16.81 3.81
C CYS A 503 -12.88 15.28 3.81
N ILE A 504 -13.81 14.75 3.03
CA ILE A 504 -14.10 13.31 3.00
C ILE A 504 -13.68 12.68 1.68
N TYR A 505 -12.92 11.58 1.77
CA TYR A 505 -12.78 10.63 0.67
C TYR A 505 -13.77 9.49 0.90
N PHE A 506 -14.65 9.28 -0.08
CA PHE A 506 -15.67 8.23 -0.07
C PHE A 506 -15.22 7.09 -1.01
N PRO A 507 -14.58 6.02 -0.50
CA PRO A 507 -14.15 4.91 -1.33
C PRO A 507 -15.25 3.87 -1.52
N TYR A 508 -15.65 3.62 -2.77
CA TYR A 508 -16.25 2.33 -3.13
C TYR A 508 -15.21 1.40 -3.74
N ASP A 509 -14.37 1.92 -4.66
CA ASP A 509 -13.18 1.22 -5.16
C ASP A 509 -13.56 -0.20 -5.66
N ASP A 510 -12.65 -1.17 -5.57
CA ASP A 510 -12.91 -2.56 -5.97
C ASP A 510 -13.98 -3.31 -5.13
N THR A 511 -14.67 -2.66 -4.19
CA THR A 511 -15.46 -3.32 -3.14
C THR A 511 -16.97 -3.12 -3.18
N ARG A 512 -17.51 -2.18 -3.98
CA ARG A 512 -18.97 -1.94 -4.05
C ARG A 512 -19.78 -3.21 -4.38
N PHE A 513 -19.23 -4.08 -5.22
CA PHE A 513 -19.92 -5.25 -5.76
C PHE A 513 -19.56 -6.58 -5.05
N PRO A 514 -20.51 -7.50 -4.84
CA PRO A 514 -21.96 -7.32 -5.00
C PRO A 514 -22.50 -6.27 -4.01
N ILE A 515 -23.57 -5.57 -4.40
CA ILE A 515 -24.27 -4.60 -3.55
C ILE A 515 -25.08 -5.30 -2.46
N HIS A 516 -25.47 -4.56 -1.41
CA HIS A 516 -26.26 -5.12 -0.32
C HIS A 516 -27.64 -5.61 -0.82
N PRO A 517 -28.15 -6.78 -0.38
CA PRO A 517 -29.44 -7.31 -0.87
C PRO A 517 -30.63 -6.37 -0.72
N ALA A 518 -30.69 -5.57 0.36
CA ALA A 518 -31.74 -4.57 0.54
C ALA A 518 -31.67 -3.42 -0.49
N ASP A 519 -30.46 -3.04 -0.92
CA ASP A 519 -30.27 -2.01 -1.96
C ASP A 519 -30.64 -2.58 -3.33
N LEU A 520 -30.28 -3.83 -3.60
CA LEU A 520 -30.68 -4.56 -4.80
C LEU A 520 -32.22 -4.66 -4.89
N ALA A 521 -32.89 -5.03 -3.80
CA ALA A 521 -34.34 -5.14 -3.75
C ALA A 521 -35.06 -3.78 -3.92
N ARG A 522 -34.49 -2.69 -3.39
CA ARG A 522 -35.11 -1.34 -3.45
C ARG A 522 -34.81 -0.57 -4.75
N PHE A 523 -33.60 -0.75 -5.31
CA PHE A 523 -33.10 0.10 -6.41
C PHE A 523 -32.71 -0.68 -7.69
N GLY A 524 -32.59 -2.01 -7.63
CA GLY A 524 -32.24 -2.88 -8.75
C GLY A 524 -30.77 -2.83 -9.21
N ALA A 525 -30.10 -1.69 -9.06
CA ALA A 525 -28.71 -1.46 -9.47
C ALA A 525 -28.06 -0.34 -8.65
N ALA A 526 -26.75 -0.42 -8.45
CA ALA A 526 -25.92 0.63 -7.85
C ALA A 526 -26.03 1.95 -8.65
N ALA A 527 -26.04 1.85 -9.98
CA ALA A 527 -26.23 2.98 -10.89
C ALA A 527 -27.49 3.81 -10.57
N ASN A 528 -28.57 3.19 -10.08
CA ASN A 528 -29.82 3.88 -9.80
C ASN A 528 -29.81 4.73 -8.52
N MET A 529 -28.80 4.53 -7.63
CA MET A 529 -28.80 5.11 -6.28
C MET A 529 -27.50 5.81 -5.86
N ASP A 530 -26.31 5.30 -6.21
CA ASP A 530 -25.02 5.74 -5.63
C ASP A 530 -24.83 7.26 -5.71
N ALA A 531 -25.04 7.83 -6.90
CA ALA A 531 -24.96 9.27 -7.13
C ALA A 531 -25.98 10.07 -6.30
N LYS A 532 -27.23 9.60 -6.21
CA LYS A 532 -28.33 10.29 -5.50
C LYS A 532 -28.09 10.28 -3.98
N TYR A 533 -27.59 9.16 -3.45
CA TYR A 533 -27.23 9.02 -2.04
C TYR A 533 -26.10 9.98 -1.66
N LEU A 534 -25.01 10.01 -2.45
CA LEU A 534 -23.87 10.90 -2.21
C LEU A 534 -24.27 12.38 -2.35
N THR A 535 -25.08 12.74 -3.34
CA THR A 535 -25.66 14.09 -3.47
C THR A 535 -26.49 14.48 -2.26
N ARG A 536 -27.35 13.58 -1.74
CA ARG A 536 -28.14 13.83 -0.52
C ARG A 536 -27.21 14.07 0.68
N LEU A 537 -26.21 13.22 0.88
CA LEU A 537 -25.26 13.30 1.99
C LEU A 537 -24.42 14.58 1.94
N PHE A 538 -23.80 14.87 0.79
CA PHE A 538 -22.99 16.07 0.57
C PHE A 538 -23.77 17.35 0.84
N ARG A 539 -25.02 17.45 0.31
CA ARG A 539 -25.89 18.60 0.56
C ARG A 539 -26.33 18.72 2.01
N ALA A 540 -26.54 17.60 2.72
CA ALA A 540 -26.91 17.61 4.13
C ALA A 540 -25.77 18.19 5.00
N VAL A 541 -24.55 17.67 4.84
CA VAL A 541 -23.35 18.18 5.55
C VAL A 541 -23.07 19.65 5.23
N ARG A 542 -23.28 20.09 3.98
CA ARG A 542 -23.07 21.48 3.56
C ARG A 542 -24.08 22.49 4.10
N LYS A 543 -25.20 22.06 4.70
CA LYS A 543 -26.14 22.99 5.39
C LYS A 543 -25.47 23.69 6.57
N THR A 544 -24.58 23.00 7.28
CA THR A 544 -23.86 23.51 8.45
C THR A 544 -22.38 23.79 8.16
N ASN A 545 -21.82 23.14 7.14
CA ASN A 545 -20.40 23.27 6.75
C ASN A 545 -20.29 23.66 5.26
N PRO A 546 -20.52 24.93 4.87
CA PRO A 546 -20.64 25.33 3.46
C PRO A 546 -19.37 25.07 2.63
N ASP A 547 -18.19 25.09 3.26
CA ASP A 547 -16.88 24.83 2.64
C ASP A 547 -16.48 23.34 2.56
N PHE A 548 -17.35 22.43 3.02
CA PHE A 548 -17.11 21.00 2.98
C PHE A 548 -16.92 20.47 1.56
N ARG A 549 -15.91 19.60 1.39
CA ARG A 549 -15.58 18.92 0.13
C ARG A 549 -15.60 17.41 0.29
N MET A 550 -15.99 16.73 -0.79
CA MET A 550 -16.06 15.29 -0.87
C MET A 550 -15.52 14.81 -2.21
N VAL A 551 -14.52 13.94 -2.16
CA VAL A 551 -14.03 13.20 -3.33
C VAL A 551 -14.54 11.76 -3.28
N PHE A 552 -15.13 11.28 -4.37
CA PHE A 552 -15.72 9.95 -4.51
C PHE A 552 -14.88 9.09 -5.46
N CYS A 553 -14.53 7.87 -5.02
CA CYS A 553 -14.00 6.82 -5.89
C CYS A 553 -15.12 5.83 -6.26
N PRO A 554 -15.74 5.97 -7.45
CA PRO A 554 -16.74 5.02 -7.92
C PRO A 554 -16.10 3.65 -8.16
N PRO A 555 -16.87 2.54 -8.15
CA PRO A 555 -16.31 1.22 -8.44
C PRO A 555 -15.69 1.14 -9.84
N PHE A 556 -16.21 1.88 -10.82
CA PHE A 556 -15.62 1.98 -12.15
C PHE A 556 -14.68 3.18 -12.30
N TYR A 557 -13.70 3.31 -11.41
CA TYR A 557 -12.70 4.39 -11.41
C TYR A 557 -11.66 4.30 -12.55
N TRP A 558 -11.90 3.47 -13.57
CA TRP A 558 -11.05 3.31 -14.76
C TRP A 558 -11.86 3.01 -16.03
N GLY A 559 -11.27 3.29 -17.18
CA GLY A 559 -11.84 3.02 -18.50
C GLY A 559 -11.41 4.08 -19.52
N PRO A 560 -11.55 3.80 -20.84
CA PRO A 560 -12.38 2.74 -21.40
C PRO A 560 -11.68 1.38 -21.61
N ASP A 561 -10.36 1.33 -21.83
CA ASP A 561 -9.64 0.14 -22.33
C ASP A 561 -9.67 -1.08 -21.38
N GLY A 562 -9.67 -0.85 -20.08
CA GLY A 562 -9.65 -1.90 -19.08
C GLY A 562 -11.01 -2.59 -18.96
N ARG A 563 -11.05 -3.91 -19.15
CA ARG A 563 -12.26 -4.71 -18.94
C ARG A 563 -12.77 -4.54 -17.51
N ALA A 564 -14.05 -4.19 -17.36
CA ALA A 564 -14.75 -4.28 -16.09
C ALA A 564 -15.24 -5.72 -15.87
N ALA A 565 -15.10 -6.21 -14.63
CA ALA A 565 -15.49 -7.57 -14.23
C ALA A 565 -16.55 -7.55 -13.10
N TYR A 566 -17.41 -6.52 -13.10
CA TYR A 566 -18.52 -6.37 -12.15
C TYR A 566 -19.86 -6.79 -12.76
N PRO A 567 -20.89 -7.06 -11.94
CA PRO A 567 -22.21 -7.45 -12.43
C PRO A 567 -22.92 -6.36 -13.25
N GLU A 568 -22.61 -5.08 -13.00
CA GLU A 568 -23.17 -3.95 -13.74
C GLU A 568 -22.25 -3.52 -14.91
N PRO A 569 -22.81 -3.02 -16.02
CA PRO A 569 -22.04 -2.41 -17.09
C PRO A 569 -21.50 -1.04 -16.68
N ARG A 570 -20.22 -0.79 -16.97
CA ARG A 570 -19.51 0.44 -16.60
C ARG A 570 -20.19 1.71 -17.11
N ASP A 571 -20.38 1.81 -18.42
CA ASP A 571 -20.72 3.08 -19.07
C ASP A 571 -22.11 3.61 -18.63
N PRO A 572 -23.16 2.76 -18.45
CA PRO A 572 -24.41 3.16 -17.80
C PRO A 572 -24.24 3.62 -16.34
N TYR A 573 -23.36 2.99 -15.55
CA TYR A 573 -23.06 3.46 -14.18
C TYR A 573 -22.39 4.83 -14.19
N LEU A 574 -21.36 5.03 -15.04
CA LEU A 574 -20.69 6.33 -15.16
C LEU A 574 -21.64 7.43 -15.66
N LYS A 575 -22.57 7.10 -16.55
CA LYS A 575 -23.63 8.01 -17.00
C LYS A 575 -24.55 8.44 -15.86
N SER A 576 -24.93 7.53 -14.96
CA SER A 576 -25.82 7.88 -13.83
C SER A 576 -25.13 8.79 -12.80
N LEU A 577 -23.80 8.76 -12.70
CA LEU A 577 -23.05 9.78 -11.96
C LEU A 577 -23.28 11.17 -12.59
N GLY A 578 -23.15 11.31 -13.90
CA GLY A 578 -23.39 12.58 -14.60
C GLY A 578 -24.84 13.05 -14.62
N GLU A 579 -25.80 12.18 -14.34
CA GLU A 579 -27.23 12.52 -14.25
C GLU A 579 -27.67 12.93 -12.83
N SER A 580 -26.94 12.55 -11.78
CA SER A 580 -27.44 12.66 -10.39
C SER A 580 -26.40 13.04 -9.32
N LEU A 581 -25.11 13.03 -9.62
CA LEU A 581 -24.07 13.45 -8.67
C LEU A 581 -23.95 14.98 -8.66
N ASP A 582 -23.83 15.56 -7.47
CA ASP A 582 -23.65 17.00 -7.31
C ASP A 582 -22.29 17.43 -7.88
N ALA A 583 -22.27 18.46 -8.73
CA ALA A 583 -21.05 18.95 -9.39
C ALA A 583 -19.98 19.49 -8.42
N GLY A 584 -20.32 19.68 -7.13
CA GLY A 584 -19.36 19.97 -6.07
C GLY A 584 -18.60 18.75 -5.52
N ILE A 585 -18.91 17.53 -5.95
CA ILE A 585 -18.25 16.29 -5.53
C ILE A 585 -17.17 15.94 -6.56
N GLU A 586 -15.91 15.81 -6.11
CA GLU A 586 -14.81 15.44 -7.00
C GLU A 586 -14.88 13.93 -7.37
N LEU A 587 -14.58 13.57 -8.63
CA LEU A 587 -14.65 12.19 -9.13
C LEU A 587 -13.28 11.60 -9.49
N ILE A 588 -12.89 10.51 -8.81
CA ILE A 588 -11.61 9.81 -9.07
C ILE A 588 -11.66 9.06 -10.40
N TRP A 589 -10.58 9.22 -11.18
CA TRP A 589 -10.28 8.40 -12.35
C TRP A 589 -8.79 8.07 -12.44
N THR A 590 -8.47 6.83 -12.82
CA THR A 590 -7.08 6.33 -12.95
C THR A 590 -6.56 6.32 -14.39
N GLY A 591 -7.44 6.65 -15.36
CA GLY A 591 -7.14 6.54 -16.78
C GLY A 591 -7.81 5.33 -17.45
N PRO A 592 -7.33 4.91 -18.64
CA PRO A 592 -7.89 3.79 -19.39
C PRO A 592 -7.96 2.47 -18.63
N ARG A 593 -7.08 2.29 -17.63
CA ARG A 593 -6.90 1.07 -16.83
C ARG A 593 -6.48 1.48 -15.41
N VAL A 594 -6.76 0.64 -14.42
CA VAL A 594 -6.35 0.81 -13.01
C VAL A 594 -4.89 1.24 -12.86
N LYS A 595 -3.97 0.71 -13.68
CA LYS A 595 -2.54 1.11 -13.77
C LYS A 595 -2.16 1.58 -15.18
N GLY A 596 -2.98 2.42 -15.81
CA GLY A 596 -2.63 3.08 -17.07
C GLY A 596 -1.60 4.19 -16.85
N PHE A 597 -0.55 4.24 -17.67
CA PHE A 597 0.36 5.39 -17.71
C PHE A 597 -0.27 6.51 -18.55
N THR A 598 -0.23 6.37 -19.87
CA THR A 598 -0.76 7.34 -20.83
C THR A 598 -2.27 7.57 -20.71
N LYS A 599 -2.73 8.81 -20.93
CA LYS A 599 -4.12 9.15 -21.25
C LYS A 599 -4.18 10.08 -22.46
N ASN A 600 -5.07 9.81 -23.42
CA ASN A 600 -5.28 10.65 -24.60
C ASN A 600 -6.55 11.53 -24.45
N ARG A 601 -6.75 12.49 -25.37
CA ARG A 601 -7.91 13.40 -25.35
C ARG A 601 -9.25 12.66 -25.45
N GLU A 602 -9.33 11.61 -26.25
CA GLU A 602 -10.56 10.83 -26.47
C GLU A 602 -11.00 10.09 -25.20
N GLN A 603 -10.07 9.50 -24.46
CA GLN A 603 -10.33 8.80 -23.20
C GLN A 603 -10.80 9.77 -22.11
N VAL A 604 -10.22 10.98 -22.06
CA VAL A 604 -10.65 12.06 -21.15
C VAL A 604 -12.04 12.56 -21.55
N ALA A 605 -12.28 12.81 -22.83
CA ALA A 605 -13.58 13.24 -23.35
C ALA A 605 -14.68 12.19 -23.16
N TRP A 606 -14.38 10.90 -23.30
CA TRP A 606 -15.29 9.80 -22.98
C TRP A 606 -15.69 9.82 -21.50
N TYR A 607 -14.72 9.93 -20.59
CA TYR A 607 -15.00 9.96 -19.15
C TYR A 607 -15.80 11.21 -18.75
N ALA A 608 -15.37 12.39 -19.21
CA ALA A 608 -16.05 13.65 -18.91
C ALA A 608 -17.44 13.73 -19.57
N GLY A 609 -17.63 13.14 -20.76
CA GLY A 609 -18.92 13.07 -21.45
C GLY A 609 -19.94 12.18 -20.73
N LEU A 610 -19.51 11.04 -20.19
CA LEU A 610 -20.37 10.17 -19.38
C LEU A 610 -20.67 10.78 -18.00
N THR A 611 -19.62 11.15 -17.27
CA THR A 611 -19.75 11.58 -15.86
C THR A 611 -20.14 13.04 -15.70
N ARG A 612 -20.04 13.88 -16.73
CA ARG A 612 -20.16 15.35 -16.67
C ARG A 612 -19.22 16.05 -15.68
N HIS A 613 -18.20 15.36 -15.19
CA HIS A 613 -17.17 15.91 -14.30
C HIS A 613 -15.82 15.88 -15.01
N LYS A 614 -14.94 16.85 -14.70
CA LYS A 614 -13.52 16.72 -15.03
C LYS A 614 -12.91 15.59 -14.17
N PRO A 615 -12.06 14.72 -14.73
CA PRO A 615 -11.34 13.74 -13.95
C PRO A 615 -10.53 14.36 -12.80
N PHE A 616 -10.66 13.80 -11.59
CA PHE A 616 -9.72 13.99 -10.51
C PHE A 616 -8.73 12.82 -10.55
N LEU A 617 -7.52 13.08 -11.03
CA LEU A 617 -6.60 12.01 -11.45
C LEU A 617 -5.99 11.27 -10.28
N PHE A 618 -5.92 9.95 -10.41
CA PHE A 618 -5.26 9.06 -9.49
C PHE A 618 -4.25 8.18 -10.21
N GLN A 619 -2.98 8.59 -10.22
CA GLN A 619 -1.94 7.92 -11.00
C GLN A 619 -1.28 6.78 -10.20
N ASN A 620 -1.74 5.55 -10.46
CA ASN A 620 -1.34 4.31 -9.77
C ASN A 620 -0.02 3.66 -10.26
N GLY A 621 0.53 4.10 -11.39
CA GLY A 621 1.76 3.56 -11.96
C GLY A 621 2.70 4.70 -12.34
N THR A 622 3.87 4.76 -11.69
CA THR A 622 4.81 5.89 -11.84
C THR A 622 6.28 5.48 -11.79
N GLY A 623 6.63 4.47 -10.98
CA GLY A 623 8.03 4.15 -10.67
C GLY A 623 8.78 3.40 -11.79
N PRO A 624 10.00 3.83 -12.14
CA PRO A 624 10.81 3.19 -13.17
C PRO A 624 11.58 1.96 -12.67
N HIS A 625 11.29 1.36 -11.51
CA HIS A 625 11.95 0.14 -11.01
C HIS A 625 10.92 -0.90 -10.60
N ASN A 626 10.30 -1.54 -11.59
CA ASN A 626 9.19 -2.47 -11.38
C ASN A 626 8.04 -1.81 -10.57
N LEU A 627 7.60 -0.61 -10.98
CA LEU A 627 6.65 0.28 -10.28
C LEU A 627 7.18 0.94 -8.99
N LEU A 628 8.42 0.66 -8.57
CA LEU A 628 9.11 1.40 -7.50
C LEU A 628 9.91 2.58 -8.07
N SER A 629 10.28 3.54 -7.24
CA SER A 629 11.21 4.60 -7.60
C SER A 629 12.33 4.70 -6.56
N TYR A 630 13.55 4.86 -7.03
CA TYR A 630 14.74 5.14 -6.24
C TYR A 630 14.93 6.67 -6.08
N ILE A 631 15.94 7.08 -5.31
CA ILE A 631 16.03 8.46 -4.81
C ILE A 631 16.42 9.46 -5.91
N THR A 632 17.20 9.04 -6.92
CA THR A 632 17.71 9.95 -7.97
C THR A 632 16.99 9.81 -9.32
N ASP A 633 15.84 9.13 -9.35
CA ASP A 633 15.05 8.91 -10.58
C ASP A 633 14.46 10.20 -11.16
N ALA A 634 14.98 10.62 -12.30
CA ALA A 634 14.28 11.54 -13.20
C ALA A 634 12.95 10.92 -13.68
N THR A 635 11.87 11.71 -13.75
CA THR A 635 10.54 11.22 -14.17
C THR A 635 10.00 12.01 -15.37
N PRO A 636 10.52 11.79 -16.60
CA PRO A 636 9.99 12.42 -17.83
C PRO A 636 8.52 12.03 -18.08
N GLY A 637 8.07 10.91 -17.52
CA GLY A 637 6.71 10.40 -17.62
C GLY A 637 5.59 11.41 -17.33
N TRP A 638 5.80 12.41 -16.47
CA TRP A 638 4.76 13.40 -16.17
C TRP A 638 4.32 14.19 -17.41
N THR A 639 5.22 14.47 -18.35
CA THR A 639 4.88 15.14 -19.62
C THR A 639 4.77 14.16 -20.79
N GLU A 640 5.40 12.98 -20.73
CA GLU A 640 5.26 11.94 -21.79
C GLU A 640 3.93 11.16 -21.72
N TRP A 641 3.29 11.04 -20.55
CA TRP A 641 2.04 10.27 -20.38
C TRP A 641 0.77 11.09 -20.64
N HIS A 642 0.90 12.40 -20.82
CA HIS A 642 -0.22 13.33 -20.87
C HIS A 642 -0.01 14.32 -22.02
N TYR A 643 -1.10 14.80 -22.62
CA TYR A 643 -1.04 15.72 -23.77
C TYR A 643 -1.06 17.19 -23.32
N ASP A 644 -0.63 18.10 -24.21
CA ASP A 644 -0.61 19.54 -23.93
C ASP A 644 -1.97 20.10 -23.49
N GLY A 645 -2.00 20.77 -22.34
CA GLY A 645 -3.22 21.32 -21.75
C GLY A 645 -3.99 20.35 -20.84
N PHE A 646 -3.59 19.08 -20.73
CA PHE A 646 -4.23 18.10 -19.84
C PHE A 646 -4.30 18.60 -18.38
N PHE A 647 -3.15 19.05 -17.85
CA PHE A 647 -3.00 19.50 -16.47
C PHE A 647 -3.70 20.83 -16.16
N GLN A 648 -3.72 21.74 -17.14
CA GLN A 648 -4.26 23.09 -16.98
C GLN A 648 -5.78 23.16 -17.20
N ASN A 649 -6.31 22.37 -18.14
CA ASN A 649 -7.67 22.56 -18.66
C ASN A 649 -8.59 21.38 -18.41
N ASP A 650 -8.10 20.14 -18.56
CA ASP A 650 -8.98 18.98 -18.76
C ASP A 650 -9.18 18.11 -17.51
N ILE A 651 -8.45 18.39 -16.43
CA ILE A 651 -8.58 17.71 -15.12
C ILE A 651 -8.98 18.68 -14.02
N GLU A 652 -9.62 18.17 -12.97
CA GLU A 652 -9.95 18.92 -11.75
C GLU A 652 -8.77 18.98 -10.76
N GLY A 653 -7.85 18.02 -10.89
CA GLY A 653 -6.64 17.91 -10.10
C GLY A 653 -5.91 16.60 -10.33
N PHE A 654 -4.71 16.50 -9.78
CA PHE A 654 -3.83 15.34 -9.97
C PHE A 654 -3.23 14.86 -8.65
N LEU A 655 -3.49 13.59 -8.35
CA LEU A 655 -2.91 12.87 -7.21
C LEU A 655 -2.12 11.67 -7.70
N LYS A 656 -0.87 11.57 -7.25
CA LYS A 656 -0.09 10.35 -7.39
C LYS A 656 -0.46 9.35 -6.29
N ASN A 657 -0.64 8.07 -6.63
CA ASN A 657 -0.63 7.04 -5.60
C ASN A 657 0.80 6.91 -5.06
N ALA A 658 0.97 7.05 -3.74
CA ALA A 658 2.29 7.06 -3.15
C ALA A 658 2.32 6.39 -1.77
N HIS A 659 3.27 5.47 -1.60
CA HIS A 659 3.78 5.12 -0.29
C HIS A 659 4.67 6.28 0.20
N MET A 660 4.02 7.34 0.70
CA MET A 660 4.67 8.57 1.14
C MET A 660 5.69 8.34 2.26
N GLY A 661 6.65 9.27 2.38
CA GLY A 661 7.98 8.99 2.90
C GLY A 661 8.84 8.31 1.83
N ALA A 662 8.60 7.03 1.55
CA ALA A 662 9.41 6.24 0.61
C ALA A 662 9.35 6.74 -0.85
N GLU A 663 8.26 7.36 -1.28
CA GLU A 663 8.12 7.91 -2.65
C GLU A 663 8.20 9.44 -2.72
N ALA A 664 8.60 10.09 -1.62
CA ALA A 664 8.73 11.55 -1.54
C ALA A 664 9.63 12.17 -2.63
N PRO A 665 10.81 11.61 -3.00
CA PRO A 665 11.66 12.20 -4.05
C PRO A 665 10.93 12.28 -5.40
N GLN A 666 10.29 11.20 -5.84
CA GLN A 666 9.51 11.22 -7.08
C GLN A 666 8.34 12.20 -6.99
N THR A 667 7.67 12.28 -5.84
CA THR A 667 6.57 13.23 -5.61
C THR A 667 7.03 14.70 -5.64
N THR A 668 8.29 15.03 -5.30
CA THR A 668 8.80 16.41 -5.53
C THR A 668 8.84 16.76 -7.01
N THR A 669 9.21 15.83 -7.90
CA THR A 669 9.24 16.09 -9.34
C THR A 669 7.84 16.30 -9.92
N LEU A 670 6.84 15.60 -9.35
CA LEU A 670 5.44 15.85 -9.67
C LEU A 670 5.00 17.24 -9.22
N ALA A 671 5.41 17.69 -8.03
CA ALA A 671 5.11 19.04 -7.56
C ALA A 671 5.65 20.12 -8.51
N ASP A 672 6.89 19.94 -8.99
CA ASP A 672 7.52 20.83 -9.98
C ASP A 672 6.72 20.87 -11.29
N CYS A 673 6.35 19.69 -11.80
CA CYS A 673 5.53 19.56 -13.02
C CYS A 673 4.13 20.17 -12.89
N LEU A 674 3.40 19.88 -11.81
CA LEU A 674 2.02 20.37 -11.61
C LEU A 674 1.97 21.89 -11.31
N TRP A 675 3.08 22.48 -10.90
CA TRP A 675 3.20 23.92 -10.66
C TRP A 675 3.52 24.70 -11.93
N ASN A 676 4.50 24.24 -12.72
CA ASN A 676 4.88 24.87 -13.99
C ASN A 676 5.23 23.77 -15.02
N VAL A 677 4.23 23.33 -15.78
CA VAL A 677 4.35 22.23 -16.75
C VAL A 677 5.32 22.62 -17.86
N LYS A 678 5.28 23.90 -18.29
CA LYS A 678 6.09 24.41 -19.40
C LYS A 678 7.59 24.45 -19.08
N ALA A 679 7.97 24.72 -17.82
CA ALA A 679 9.35 24.75 -17.38
C ALA A 679 9.84 23.42 -16.76
N TYR A 680 8.99 22.38 -16.76
CA TYR A 680 9.35 21.10 -16.20
C TYR A 680 10.50 20.45 -16.97
N ASP A 681 11.56 20.14 -16.24
CA ASP A 681 12.75 19.45 -16.73
C ASP A 681 13.06 18.34 -15.73
N PRO A 682 12.94 17.06 -16.12
CA PRO A 682 12.94 15.95 -15.16
C PRO A 682 14.28 15.79 -14.43
N ASP A 683 15.40 16.04 -15.10
CA ASP A 683 16.75 15.93 -14.55
C ASP A 683 17.08 17.07 -13.57
N LYS A 684 16.72 18.31 -13.94
CA LYS A 684 16.85 19.47 -13.04
C LYS A 684 15.89 19.34 -11.86
N SER A 685 14.69 18.80 -12.08
CA SER A 685 13.65 18.67 -11.07
C SER A 685 14.05 17.69 -9.97
N ILE A 686 14.50 16.48 -10.33
CA ILE A 686 14.92 15.50 -9.32
C ILE A 686 16.14 15.98 -8.53
N ARG A 687 17.11 16.67 -9.17
CA ARG A 687 18.26 17.26 -8.48
C ARG A 687 17.84 18.34 -7.47
N LYS A 688 16.89 19.22 -7.80
CA LYS A 688 16.31 20.19 -6.86
C LYS A 688 15.56 19.50 -5.72
N GLY A 689 14.72 18.51 -6.03
CA GLY A 689 13.94 17.76 -5.06
C GLY A 689 14.82 17.02 -4.04
N VAL A 690 15.85 16.32 -4.51
CA VAL A 690 16.83 15.65 -3.65
C VAL A 690 17.63 16.66 -2.83
N ALA A 691 18.07 17.77 -3.41
CA ALA A 691 18.74 18.84 -2.65
C ALA A 691 17.85 19.41 -1.52
N MET A 692 16.55 19.59 -1.79
CA MET A 692 15.58 20.10 -0.82
C MET A 692 15.35 19.12 0.33
N LEU A 693 15.19 17.82 0.04
CA LEU A 693 14.85 16.79 1.02
C LEU A 693 16.07 16.30 1.84
N TYR A 694 17.25 16.25 1.24
CA TYR A 694 18.42 15.59 1.83
C TYR A 694 19.67 16.46 1.97
N GLY A 695 19.76 17.57 1.23
CA GLY A 695 20.96 18.40 1.11
C GLY A 695 21.65 18.26 -0.25
N LYS A 696 22.45 19.29 -0.57
CA LYS A 696 23.01 19.56 -1.91
C LYS A 696 23.70 18.37 -2.59
N GLU A 697 24.44 17.57 -1.84
CA GLU A 697 25.35 16.54 -2.40
C GLU A 697 24.70 15.16 -2.51
N MET A 698 23.53 14.95 -1.90
CA MET A 698 22.92 13.61 -1.80
C MET A 698 22.64 12.98 -3.17
N PHE A 699 22.30 13.78 -4.18
CA PHE A 699 22.06 13.26 -5.53
C PHE A 699 23.32 12.56 -6.08
N ASP A 700 24.46 13.26 -6.09
CA ASP A 700 25.70 12.73 -6.67
C ASP A 700 26.34 11.64 -5.78
N ILE A 701 25.96 11.57 -4.49
CA ILE A 701 26.31 10.45 -3.59
C ILE A 701 25.52 9.18 -3.94
N LEU A 702 24.21 9.28 -4.20
CA LEU A 702 23.32 8.13 -4.36
C LEU A 702 23.10 7.66 -5.79
N ASP A 703 23.30 8.52 -6.80
CA ASP A 703 23.10 8.14 -8.21
C ASP A 703 23.93 6.91 -8.63
N PRO A 704 25.19 6.71 -8.18
CA PRO A 704 25.92 5.46 -8.43
C PRO A 704 25.19 4.20 -7.96
N ALA A 705 24.47 4.25 -6.82
CA ALA A 705 23.60 3.15 -6.39
C ALA A 705 22.39 3.00 -7.30
N ASN A 706 21.77 4.11 -7.69
CA ASN A 706 20.61 4.14 -8.60
C ASN A 706 20.95 3.43 -9.92
N GLN A 707 22.04 3.83 -10.57
CA GLN A 707 22.52 3.23 -11.83
C GLN A 707 22.95 1.76 -11.67
N ALA A 708 23.57 1.40 -10.53
CA ALA A 708 23.97 0.02 -10.26
C ALA A 708 22.76 -0.91 -10.05
N LEU A 709 21.72 -0.44 -9.37
CA LEU A 709 20.49 -1.20 -9.11
C LEU A 709 19.55 -1.22 -10.32
N ALA A 710 19.51 -0.15 -11.12
CA ALA A 710 18.76 -0.11 -12.38
C ALA A 710 19.19 -1.21 -13.36
N TYR A 711 20.49 -1.53 -13.43
CA TYR A 711 21.00 -2.65 -14.21
C TYR A 711 20.38 -4.00 -13.78
N LEU A 712 20.08 -4.16 -12.50
CA LEU A 712 19.53 -5.39 -11.91
C LEU A 712 18.00 -5.51 -12.04
N ASP A 713 17.30 -4.53 -12.61
CA ASP A 713 15.83 -4.54 -12.78
C ASP A 713 15.30 -5.77 -13.54
N LYS A 714 16.14 -6.38 -14.39
CA LYS A 714 15.83 -7.63 -15.11
C LYS A 714 15.60 -8.82 -14.18
N TYR A 715 16.17 -8.77 -12.98
CA TYR A 715 15.92 -9.71 -11.89
C TYR A 715 14.82 -9.14 -10.99
N LYS A 716 13.58 -9.14 -11.50
CA LYS A 716 12.39 -8.52 -10.87
C LYS A 716 12.32 -8.82 -9.37
N TYR A 717 12.42 -7.77 -8.55
CA TYR A 717 12.46 -7.84 -7.07
C TYR A 717 13.49 -8.82 -6.48
N GLY A 718 14.64 -8.99 -7.13
CA GLY A 718 15.71 -9.90 -6.71
C GLY A 718 15.46 -11.37 -7.06
N GLN A 719 14.51 -11.67 -7.96
CA GLN A 719 14.23 -13.03 -8.40
C GLN A 719 15.44 -13.63 -9.14
N ILE A 720 15.94 -14.76 -8.65
CA ILE A 720 16.99 -15.55 -9.33
C ILE A 720 16.49 -16.17 -10.63
N THR A 721 17.32 -16.12 -11.67
CA THR A 721 17.05 -16.67 -13.01
C THR A 721 18.27 -17.44 -13.54
N PRO A 722 18.14 -18.24 -14.61
CA PRO A 722 19.29 -18.86 -15.28
C PRO A 722 20.34 -17.84 -15.77
N GLU A 723 19.91 -16.65 -16.22
CA GLU A 723 20.81 -15.57 -16.62
C GLU A 723 21.63 -15.03 -15.43
N ALA A 724 21.03 -14.90 -14.25
CA ALA A 724 21.74 -14.45 -13.04
C ALA A 724 22.90 -15.36 -12.66
N MET A 725 22.80 -16.67 -12.93
CA MET A 725 23.88 -17.63 -12.72
C MET A 725 25.11 -17.37 -13.62
N THR A 726 24.93 -16.69 -14.75
CA THR A 726 26.02 -16.31 -15.66
C THR A 726 26.64 -14.95 -15.33
N GLU A 727 25.99 -14.13 -14.49
CA GLU A 727 26.38 -12.75 -14.17
C GLU A 727 26.81 -12.55 -12.71
N ILE A 728 27.05 -13.62 -11.94
CA ILE A 728 27.41 -13.56 -10.50
C ILE A 728 28.51 -12.51 -10.17
N PRO A 729 29.61 -12.36 -10.94
CA PRO A 729 30.62 -11.34 -10.67
C PRO A 729 30.09 -9.89 -10.85
N GLU A 730 29.27 -9.66 -11.87
CA GLU A 730 28.69 -8.34 -12.14
C GLU A 730 27.58 -8.00 -11.14
N ILE A 731 26.73 -8.96 -10.76
CA ILE A 731 25.73 -8.80 -9.69
C ILE A 731 26.42 -8.39 -8.38
N ARG A 732 27.55 -9.04 -8.03
CA ARG A 732 28.34 -8.68 -6.86
C ARG A 732 28.89 -7.25 -6.95
N ARG A 733 29.55 -6.90 -8.06
CA ARG A 733 30.08 -5.55 -8.29
C ARG A 733 29.01 -4.47 -8.19
N ARG A 734 27.80 -4.71 -8.74
CA ARG A 734 26.67 -3.78 -8.67
C ARG A 734 26.16 -3.61 -7.24
N LEU A 735 26.08 -4.70 -6.47
CA LEU A 735 25.74 -4.67 -5.04
C LEU A 735 26.78 -3.85 -4.24
N GLU A 736 28.08 -4.09 -4.45
CA GLU A 736 29.17 -3.38 -3.76
C GLU A 736 29.11 -1.85 -4.01
N ILE A 737 28.86 -1.41 -5.25
CA ILE A 737 28.64 0.00 -5.58
C ILE A 737 27.42 0.56 -4.83
N ALA A 738 26.32 -0.18 -4.82
CA ALA A 738 25.07 0.27 -4.21
C ALA A 738 25.17 0.35 -2.67
N GLU A 739 25.83 -0.62 -2.02
CA GLU A 739 26.07 -0.61 -0.57
C GLU A 739 27.03 0.53 -0.17
N ALA A 740 28.11 0.77 -0.92
CA ALA A 740 29.06 1.84 -0.64
C ALA A 740 28.43 3.24 -0.80
N ALA A 741 27.65 3.46 -1.86
CA ALA A 741 26.95 4.73 -2.08
C ALA A 741 25.83 4.96 -1.05
N TYR A 742 25.05 3.92 -0.69
CA TYR A 742 24.03 4.02 0.35
C TYR A 742 24.64 4.37 1.72
N ALA A 743 25.72 3.70 2.12
CA ALA A 743 26.42 3.99 3.37
C ALA A 743 27.00 5.43 3.43
N ARG A 744 27.50 5.96 2.30
CA ARG A 744 27.90 7.37 2.18
C ARG A 744 26.71 8.32 2.32
N GLY A 745 25.54 7.94 1.81
CA GLY A 745 24.30 8.68 2.02
C GLY A 745 23.89 8.74 3.50
N GLU A 746 23.97 7.61 4.22
CA GLU A 746 23.70 7.55 5.65
C GLU A 746 24.66 8.43 6.46
N GLN A 747 25.95 8.44 6.10
CA GLN A 747 26.95 9.35 6.68
C GLN A 747 26.66 10.84 6.40
N TYR A 748 26.13 11.16 5.22
CA TYR A 748 25.81 12.54 4.84
C TYR A 748 24.54 13.06 5.54
N ASN A 749 23.45 12.29 5.51
CA ASN A 749 22.19 12.67 6.15
C ASN A 749 21.28 11.45 6.43
N ALA A 750 21.62 10.67 7.46
CA ALA A 750 20.80 9.56 7.94
C ALA A 750 19.35 9.97 8.26
N PHE A 751 19.12 11.15 8.85
CA PHE A 751 17.78 11.61 9.23
C PHE A 751 16.85 11.75 8.02
N SER A 752 17.32 12.37 6.93
CA SER A 752 16.52 12.44 5.71
C SER A 752 16.38 11.09 5.01
N LEU A 753 17.36 10.18 5.12
CA LEU A 753 17.20 8.82 4.59
C LEU A 753 16.23 7.95 5.39
N GLU A 754 16.11 8.15 6.70
CA GLU A 754 15.10 7.47 7.53
C GLU A 754 13.68 7.96 7.16
N ASN A 755 13.49 9.27 7.01
CA ASN A 755 12.20 9.86 6.67
C ASN A 755 11.82 9.69 5.18
N PHE A 756 12.81 9.63 4.28
CA PHE A 756 12.65 9.50 2.84
C PHE A 756 13.55 8.37 2.27
N PRO A 757 13.29 7.09 2.57
CA PRO A 757 14.21 5.99 2.22
C PRO A 757 14.25 5.60 0.73
N GLY A 758 13.40 6.20 -0.11
CA GLY A 758 13.21 5.74 -1.48
C GLY A 758 12.63 4.31 -1.54
N ALA A 759 12.75 3.67 -2.70
CA ALA A 759 12.90 2.22 -2.78
C ALA A 759 14.36 1.76 -2.77
N LEU A 760 15.34 2.68 -2.63
CA LEU A 760 16.76 2.40 -2.85
C LEU A 760 17.29 1.29 -1.94
N LYS A 761 16.99 1.36 -0.62
CA LYS A 761 17.34 0.31 0.34
C LYS A 761 16.71 -1.05 0.01
N ARG A 762 15.47 -1.06 -0.50
CA ARG A 762 14.81 -2.29 -0.98
C ARG A 762 15.53 -2.86 -2.20
N GLY A 763 16.01 -2.02 -3.11
CA GLY A 763 16.85 -2.41 -4.24
C GLY A 763 18.14 -3.09 -3.81
N VAL A 764 18.86 -2.51 -2.83
CA VAL A 764 20.05 -3.13 -2.21
C VAL A 764 19.71 -4.50 -1.61
N ASP A 765 18.60 -4.60 -0.87
CA ASP A 765 18.17 -5.86 -0.25
C ASP A 765 17.76 -6.92 -1.30
N PHE A 766 17.12 -6.52 -2.41
CA PHE A 766 16.84 -7.40 -3.55
C PHE A 766 18.12 -7.93 -4.21
N ALA A 767 19.12 -7.06 -4.44
CA ALA A 767 20.41 -7.44 -4.99
C ALA A 767 21.19 -8.40 -4.06
N ARG A 768 21.14 -8.18 -2.74
CA ARG A 768 21.74 -9.07 -1.74
C ARG A 768 21.05 -10.44 -1.70
N ASN A 769 19.72 -10.46 -1.73
CA ASN A 769 18.95 -11.70 -1.75
C ASN A 769 19.17 -12.51 -3.04
N LEU A 770 19.23 -11.82 -4.19
CA LEU A 770 19.60 -12.41 -5.48
C LEU A 770 20.97 -13.09 -5.42
N LEU A 771 21.99 -12.38 -4.95
CA LEU A 771 23.36 -12.92 -4.83
C LEU A 771 23.45 -14.07 -3.80
N ALA A 772 22.68 -14.01 -2.72
CA ALA A 772 22.61 -15.12 -1.76
C ALA A 772 21.99 -16.38 -2.37
N ALA A 773 20.93 -16.23 -3.18
CA ALA A 773 20.25 -17.34 -3.84
C ALA A 773 21.14 -18.09 -4.85
N THR A 774 22.15 -17.46 -5.45
CA THR A 774 23.04 -18.13 -6.42
C THR A 774 23.88 -19.24 -5.81
N LYS A 775 23.98 -19.31 -4.48
CA LYS A 775 24.68 -20.40 -3.76
C LYS A 775 23.91 -21.72 -3.79
N ASN A 776 22.58 -21.65 -3.79
CA ASN A 776 21.66 -22.80 -3.78
C ASN A 776 20.52 -22.54 -4.79
N PRO A 777 20.81 -22.51 -6.11
CA PRO A 777 19.80 -22.20 -7.11
C PRO A 777 18.72 -23.29 -7.16
N PRO A 778 17.45 -22.94 -7.35
CA PRO A 778 16.37 -23.91 -7.54
C PRO A 778 16.52 -24.62 -8.90
N ASP A 779 15.87 -25.78 -9.06
CA ASP A 779 15.56 -26.30 -10.40
C ASP A 779 14.53 -25.35 -11.06
N PHE A 780 15.05 -24.37 -11.81
CA PHE A 780 14.29 -23.35 -12.53
C PHE A 780 13.19 -23.94 -13.44
N PHE A 781 13.37 -25.18 -13.88
CA PHE A 781 12.58 -25.83 -14.91
C PHE A 781 11.72 -26.99 -14.37
N ALA A 782 11.77 -27.28 -13.07
CA ALA A 782 10.98 -28.33 -12.40
C ALA A 782 9.50 -28.29 -12.77
N LYS A 783 8.88 -27.10 -12.74
CA LYS A 783 7.47 -26.88 -13.06
C LYS A 783 7.12 -27.05 -14.55
N TYR A 784 8.11 -27.01 -15.44
CA TYR A 784 7.93 -27.04 -16.90
C TYR A 784 8.29 -28.38 -17.54
N ARG A 785 8.69 -29.41 -16.77
CA ARG A 785 9.18 -30.70 -17.31
C ARG A 785 8.26 -31.34 -18.36
N LYS A 786 6.94 -31.29 -18.16
CA LYS A 786 5.94 -31.80 -19.12
C LYS A 786 5.88 -30.94 -20.40
N ASP A 787 5.91 -29.63 -20.25
CA ASP A 787 5.82 -28.67 -21.36
C ASP A 787 7.12 -28.64 -22.20
N ILE A 788 8.27 -28.90 -21.58
CA ILE A 788 9.57 -29.11 -22.23
C ILE A 788 9.53 -30.35 -23.13
N ALA A 789 9.02 -31.48 -22.62
CA ALA A 789 8.84 -32.70 -23.40
C ALA A 789 7.90 -32.47 -24.61
N ALA A 790 6.73 -31.87 -24.37
CA ALA A 790 5.77 -31.53 -25.43
C ALA A 790 6.37 -30.56 -26.48
N THR A 791 7.18 -29.58 -26.06
CA THR A 791 7.86 -28.64 -26.98
C THR A 791 8.90 -29.34 -27.85
N ARG A 792 9.64 -30.33 -27.29
CA ARG A 792 10.58 -31.15 -28.07
C ARG A 792 9.88 -31.99 -29.13
N GLU A 793 8.75 -32.60 -28.80
CA GLU A 793 7.93 -33.32 -29.79
C GLU A 793 7.37 -32.40 -30.88
N LEU A 794 6.92 -31.19 -30.52
CA LEU A 794 6.46 -30.19 -31.49
C LEU A 794 7.59 -29.81 -32.45
N ALA A 795 8.79 -29.49 -31.94
CA ALA A 795 9.93 -29.17 -32.80
C ALA A 795 10.36 -30.32 -33.73
N ALA A 796 10.24 -31.57 -33.26
CA ALA A 796 10.48 -32.75 -34.10
C ALA A 796 9.43 -32.87 -35.23
N ARG A 797 8.14 -32.72 -34.91
CA ARG A 797 7.02 -32.81 -35.88
C ARG A 797 6.98 -31.65 -36.87
N GLU A 798 7.20 -30.42 -36.41
CA GLU A 798 6.97 -29.19 -37.17
C GLU A 798 8.21 -28.71 -37.94
N ALA A 799 9.41 -28.91 -37.38
CA ALA A 799 10.67 -28.41 -37.94
C ALA A 799 11.71 -29.51 -38.21
N GLY A 800 11.37 -30.79 -37.99
CA GLY A 800 12.28 -31.91 -38.23
C GLY A 800 13.48 -31.94 -37.27
N ALA A 801 13.32 -31.47 -36.03
CA ALA A 801 14.39 -31.50 -35.03
C ALA A 801 14.86 -32.96 -34.77
N ASP A 802 16.11 -33.25 -35.13
CA ASP A 802 16.69 -34.59 -35.07
C ASP A 802 18.20 -34.48 -34.78
N ALA A 803 18.58 -34.81 -33.55
CA ALA A 803 19.97 -34.74 -33.11
C ALA A 803 20.90 -35.72 -33.84
N SER A 804 20.37 -36.83 -34.38
CA SER A 804 21.17 -37.79 -35.16
C SER A 804 21.66 -37.22 -36.49
N ARG A 805 20.94 -36.22 -37.03
CA ARG A 805 21.32 -35.44 -38.22
C ARG A 805 22.17 -34.22 -37.87
N GLY A 806 22.62 -34.11 -36.62
CA GLY A 806 23.34 -32.94 -36.11
C GLY A 806 22.49 -31.66 -36.02
N HIS A 807 21.15 -31.73 -36.10
CA HIS A 807 20.30 -30.57 -35.84
C HIS A 807 20.38 -30.19 -34.35
N ILE A 808 20.49 -28.89 -34.06
CA ILE A 808 20.58 -28.36 -32.70
C ILE A 808 19.24 -27.73 -32.32
N LEU A 809 18.48 -28.40 -31.45
CA LEU A 809 17.25 -27.87 -30.85
C LEU A 809 17.60 -26.92 -29.70
N LYS A 810 16.95 -25.77 -29.68
CA LYS A 810 16.91 -24.80 -28.57
C LYS A 810 15.46 -24.55 -28.15
N MET A 811 15.15 -24.92 -26.93
CA MET A 811 13.87 -24.73 -26.26
C MET A 811 13.91 -23.42 -25.44
N PRO A 812 12.78 -22.93 -24.90
CA PRO A 812 12.75 -21.68 -24.14
C PRO A 812 13.66 -21.67 -22.91
N THR A 813 13.99 -22.84 -22.37
CA THR A 813 14.93 -23.05 -21.26
C THR A 813 16.40 -22.85 -21.65
N ASP A 814 16.72 -22.89 -22.94
CA ASP A 814 18.09 -22.74 -23.47
C ASP A 814 18.41 -21.28 -23.84
N PHE A 815 17.46 -20.37 -23.68
CA PHE A 815 17.62 -18.94 -23.89
C PHE A 815 17.86 -18.21 -22.55
N LEU A 816 18.86 -17.34 -22.53
CA LEU A 816 19.15 -16.38 -21.46
C LEU A 816 18.55 -15.02 -21.86
N GLY A 817 17.96 -14.31 -20.90
CA GLY A 817 17.06 -13.19 -21.19
C GLY A 817 15.65 -13.65 -21.61
N GLY A 818 14.70 -12.70 -21.59
CA GLY A 818 13.27 -13.00 -21.75
C GLY A 818 12.60 -13.55 -20.48
N GLU A 819 11.29 -13.73 -20.54
CA GLU A 819 10.44 -14.28 -19.47
C GLU A 819 9.92 -15.67 -19.88
N ILE A 820 10.28 -16.73 -19.14
CA ILE A 820 9.81 -18.09 -19.43
C ILE A 820 8.42 -18.30 -18.82
N LEU A 821 7.42 -18.47 -19.68
CA LEU A 821 6.01 -18.66 -19.32
C LEU A 821 5.32 -19.76 -20.12
N LEU A 822 4.14 -20.15 -19.65
CA LEU A 822 3.18 -20.95 -20.41
C LEU A 822 2.12 -20.00 -20.97
N TYR A 823 2.16 -19.76 -22.27
CA TYR A 823 1.27 -18.81 -22.94
C TYR A 823 0.10 -19.55 -23.60
N ALA A 824 -1.12 -19.04 -23.40
CA ALA A 824 -2.36 -19.66 -23.86
C ALA A 824 -3.47 -18.62 -24.19
N ASN A 825 -3.15 -17.33 -24.25
CA ASN A 825 -4.17 -16.33 -24.55
C ASN A 825 -4.50 -16.40 -26.06
N ARG A 826 -5.74 -16.79 -26.37
CA ARG A 826 -6.30 -16.90 -27.75
C ARG A 826 -5.52 -17.82 -28.70
N CYS A 827 -4.62 -18.65 -28.20
CA CYS A 827 -3.73 -19.52 -28.97
C CYS A 827 -3.57 -20.90 -28.29
N PRO A 828 -3.09 -21.94 -29.00
CA PRO A 828 -2.74 -23.22 -28.37
C PRO A 828 -1.69 -23.04 -27.27
N ARG A 829 -1.90 -23.66 -26.10
CA ARG A 829 -0.99 -23.51 -24.94
C ARG A 829 0.40 -24.07 -25.27
N ARG A 830 1.44 -23.23 -25.24
CA ARG A 830 2.85 -23.65 -25.38
C ARG A 830 3.75 -23.00 -24.33
N LEU A 831 4.90 -23.64 -24.08
CA LEU A 831 6.02 -23.03 -23.34
C LEU A 831 6.70 -22.01 -24.26
N GLY A 832 7.02 -20.83 -23.74
CA GLY A 832 7.70 -19.81 -24.52
C GLY A 832 8.68 -18.98 -23.71
N SER A 833 9.64 -18.35 -24.41
CA SER A 833 10.45 -17.25 -23.88
C SER A 833 9.93 -15.96 -24.49
N LEU A 834 9.34 -15.12 -23.64
CA LEU A 834 8.73 -13.85 -24.02
C LEU A 834 9.77 -12.73 -23.95
N ILE A 835 9.95 -12.05 -25.07
CA ILE A 835 10.77 -10.85 -25.26
C ILE A 835 9.82 -9.65 -25.32
N ARG A 836 10.19 -8.51 -24.74
CA ARG A 836 9.40 -7.26 -24.79
C ARG A 836 10.15 -6.18 -25.58
N GLY A 837 9.54 -5.01 -25.77
CA GLY A 837 10.21 -3.86 -26.39
C GLY A 837 11.42 -3.31 -25.61
N ARG A 838 12.19 -2.45 -26.29
CA ARG A 838 13.50 -1.90 -25.87
C ARG A 838 13.50 -1.13 -24.53
N LYS A 839 12.37 -0.57 -24.13
CA LYS A 839 12.19 0.18 -22.86
C LYS A 839 11.82 -0.72 -21.67
N THR A 840 12.03 -2.04 -21.80
CA THR A 840 11.87 -3.03 -20.72
C THR A 840 13.20 -3.64 -20.31
N PRO A 841 13.29 -4.31 -19.14
CA PRO A 841 14.48 -5.05 -18.74
C PRO A 841 14.76 -6.35 -19.53
N ILE A 842 13.84 -6.80 -20.39
CA ILE A 842 13.94 -8.05 -21.15
C ILE A 842 13.72 -7.84 -22.68
N PRO A 843 14.51 -6.97 -23.34
CA PRO A 843 14.30 -6.60 -24.73
C PRO A 843 14.82 -7.65 -25.74
N ARG A 844 15.45 -8.71 -25.25
CA ARG A 844 16.07 -9.78 -26.06
C ARG A 844 16.15 -11.10 -25.30
N ALA A 845 16.34 -12.17 -26.04
CA ALA A 845 16.79 -13.46 -25.52
C ALA A 845 17.91 -14.03 -26.41
N ALA A 846 18.88 -14.73 -25.81
CA ALA A 846 20.05 -15.25 -26.51
C ALA A 846 20.37 -16.70 -26.10
N THR A 847 20.83 -17.52 -27.04
CA THR A 847 21.25 -18.90 -26.80
C THR A 847 22.59 -19.19 -27.49
N ARG A 848 23.35 -20.18 -26.98
CA ARG A 848 24.66 -20.56 -27.54
C ARG A 848 24.61 -21.92 -28.22
N PHE A 849 25.30 -22.06 -29.34
CA PHE A 849 25.43 -23.34 -30.04
C PHE A 849 26.80 -23.49 -30.70
N ASP A 850 27.22 -24.74 -30.87
CA ASP A 850 28.54 -25.05 -31.41
C ASP A 850 28.43 -25.36 -32.90
N CYS A 851 29.39 -24.88 -33.67
CA CYS A 851 29.59 -25.27 -35.06
C CYS A 851 30.60 -26.41 -35.10
N ASP A 852 30.15 -27.59 -35.51
CA ASP A 852 30.97 -28.80 -35.58
C ASP A 852 30.50 -29.69 -36.74
N PRO A 853 31.35 -30.07 -37.72
CA PRO A 853 32.73 -29.63 -37.87
C PRO A 853 32.85 -28.11 -38.10
N PHE A 854 34.02 -27.56 -37.74
CA PHE A 854 34.39 -26.17 -38.02
C PHE A 854 35.76 -26.13 -38.74
N PRO A 855 35.90 -25.42 -39.87
CA PRO A 855 34.89 -24.58 -40.51
C PRO A 855 33.69 -25.37 -41.09
N PRO A 856 32.50 -24.76 -41.18
CA PRO A 856 31.32 -25.43 -41.73
C PRO A 856 31.45 -25.60 -43.25
N SER A 857 30.91 -26.70 -43.79
CA SER A 857 30.85 -26.96 -45.25
C SER A 857 29.89 -26.05 -46.01
N GLY A 858 28.98 -25.36 -45.31
CA GLY A 858 27.98 -24.47 -45.90
C GLY A 858 27.24 -23.66 -44.83
N PRO A 859 26.28 -22.80 -45.23
CA PRO A 859 25.45 -22.06 -44.29
C PRO A 859 24.59 -23.01 -43.44
N TYR A 860 24.12 -22.55 -42.29
CA TYR A 860 23.15 -23.27 -41.46
C TYR A 860 21.74 -22.67 -41.69
N GLU A 861 20.68 -23.45 -41.49
CA GLU A 861 19.30 -22.92 -41.46
C GLU A 861 18.81 -22.76 -40.02
N LEU A 862 18.34 -21.57 -39.64
CA LEU A 862 17.58 -21.34 -38.42
C LEU A 862 16.08 -21.51 -38.71
N HIS A 863 15.47 -22.56 -38.18
CA HIS A 863 14.02 -22.76 -38.15
C HIS A 863 13.48 -22.27 -36.81
N LEU A 864 12.91 -21.07 -36.77
CA LEU A 864 12.40 -20.42 -35.57
C LEU A 864 10.88 -20.56 -35.51
N CYS A 865 10.34 -21.13 -34.44
CA CYS A 865 8.90 -21.14 -34.15
C CYS A 865 8.58 -20.09 -33.09
N ALA A 866 7.70 -19.15 -33.44
CA ALA A 866 7.34 -18.04 -32.59
C ALA A 866 5.92 -17.52 -32.85
N GLN A 867 5.51 -16.58 -32.00
CA GLN A 867 4.27 -15.81 -32.07
C GLN A 867 4.57 -14.31 -31.98
N ASP A 868 3.87 -13.50 -32.76
CA ASP A 868 3.90 -12.03 -32.69
C ASP A 868 2.88 -11.48 -31.66
N ASP A 869 3.00 -10.20 -31.34
CA ASP A 869 2.15 -9.46 -30.41
C ASP A 869 0.66 -9.50 -30.81
N GLU A 870 -0.20 -9.16 -29.84
CA GLU A 870 -1.62 -8.88 -30.05
C GLU A 870 -1.90 -7.53 -30.73
N ALA A 871 -0.88 -6.76 -31.15
CA ALA A 871 -1.03 -5.52 -31.92
C ALA A 871 -1.44 -5.76 -33.38
N ASP A 872 -1.90 -4.70 -34.06
CA ASP A 872 -2.27 -4.76 -35.49
C ASP A 872 -1.05 -4.61 -36.42
N ALA A 873 0.05 -4.00 -35.93
CA ALA A 873 1.34 -3.96 -36.60
C ALA A 873 2.30 -5.02 -36.01
N PRO A 874 2.99 -5.84 -36.83
CA PRO A 874 3.99 -6.80 -36.37
C PRO A 874 5.14 -6.15 -35.58
N CYS A 875 5.63 -6.72 -34.46
CA CYS A 875 6.87 -6.23 -33.83
C CYS A 875 8.01 -6.36 -34.85
N ARG A 876 8.81 -5.30 -35.05
CA ARG A 876 10.10 -5.47 -35.74
C ARG A 876 11.04 -6.24 -34.84
N ILE A 877 11.59 -7.34 -35.34
CA ILE A 877 12.62 -8.12 -34.64
C ILE A 877 13.97 -7.95 -35.32
N ARG A 878 15.04 -8.16 -34.55
CA ARG A 878 16.39 -8.40 -35.07
C ARG A 878 16.86 -9.79 -34.64
N ILE A 879 17.44 -10.54 -35.58
CA ILE A 879 18.12 -11.81 -35.33
C ILE A 879 19.60 -11.58 -35.62
N ARG A 880 20.47 -11.88 -34.65
CA ARG A 880 21.93 -11.76 -34.78
C ARG A 880 22.61 -13.09 -34.55
N LEU A 881 23.60 -13.39 -35.40
CA LEU A 881 24.56 -14.47 -35.22
C LEU A 881 25.89 -13.84 -34.84
N ASN A 882 26.33 -14.06 -33.61
CA ASN A 882 27.47 -13.38 -33.02
C ASN A 882 27.29 -11.86 -33.14
N ASP A 883 28.15 -11.21 -33.91
CA ASP A 883 28.14 -9.77 -34.14
C ASP A 883 27.34 -9.37 -35.40
N ALA A 884 27.07 -10.32 -36.31
CA ALA A 884 26.40 -10.10 -37.58
C ALA A 884 24.87 -10.09 -37.47
N THR A 885 24.20 -9.25 -38.26
CA THR A 885 22.73 -9.22 -38.38
C THR A 885 22.28 -10.18 -39.47
N VAL A 886 21.54 -11.22 -39.10
CA VAL A 886 20.95 -12.21 -40.00
C VAL A 886 19.61 -11.72 -40.58
N PHE A 887 18.83 -11.02 -39.74
CA PHE A 887 17.54 -10.46 -40.13
C PHE A 887 17.24 -9.22 -39.29
N GLU A 888 16.68 -8.18 -39.92
CA GLU A 888 16.04 -7.06 -39.24
C GLU A 888 14.79 -6.64 -40.02
N GLY A 889 13.64 -6.58 -39.36
CA GLY A 889 12.38 -6.22 -40.00
C GLY A 889 11.16 -6.74 -39.24
N PRO A 890 9.94 -6.57 -39.78
CA PRO A 890 8.70 -7.10 -39.21
C PRO A 890 8.81 -8.60 -38.89
N SER A 891 8.27 -9.04 -37.76
CA SER A 891 8.45 -10.43 -37.29
C SER A 891 7.95 -11.47 -38.28
N GLY A 892 6.86 -11.18 -39.01
CA GLY A 892 6.25 -12.08 -39.97
C GLY A 892 5.66 -13.37 -39.37
N PHE A 893 5.57 -13.46 -38.05
CA PHE A 893 4.90 -14.55 -37.35
C PHE A 893 3.40 -14.23 -37.18
N VAL A 894 2.57 -15.26 -37.04
CA VAL A 894 1.12 -15.07 -36.89
C VAL A 894 0.74 -14.49 -35.51
N ARG A 895 -0.25 -13.61 -35.51
CA ARG A 895 -0.93 -13.10 -34.30
C ARG A 895 -1.88 -14.16 -33.75
N ASN A 896 -1.99 -14.28 -32.43
CA ASN A 896 -2.83 -15.28 -31.73
C ASN A 896 -2.54 -16.75 -32.11
N GLY A 897 -1.33 -17.07 -32.53
CA GLY A 897 -0.96 -18.45 -32.88
C GLY A 897 0.54 -18.63 -33.05
N TRP A 898 0.94 -19.87 -33.33
CA TRP A 898 2.35 -20.26 -33.49
C TRP A 898 2.65 -20.55 -34.96
N SER A 899 3.76 -20.04 -35.46
CA SER A 899 4.17 -20.25 -36.86
C SER A 899 5.68 -20.45 -36.95
N LEU A 900 6.12 -21.13 -38.02
CA LEU A 900 7.52 -21.44 -38.27
C LEU A 900 8.06 -20.54 -39.38
N ARG A 901 9.20 -19.87 -39.15
CA ARG A 901 9.96 -19.16 -40.18
C ARG A 901 11.37 -19.73 -40.30
N LYS A 902 11.95 -19.60 -41.49
CA LYS A 902 13.34 -20.00 -41.79
C LYS A 902 14.20 -18.78 -42.06
N PHE A 903 15.44 -18.81 -41.58
CA PHE A 903 16.46 -17.80 -41.82
C PHE A 903 17.79 -18.49 -42.15
N VAL A 904 18.57 -17.95 -43.09
CA VAL A 904 19.88 -18.49 -43.45
C VAL A 904 20.94 -17.88 -42.53
N LEU A 905 21.73 -18.72 -41.87
CA LEU A 905 22.89 -18.33 -41.08
C LEU A 905 24.14 -18.43 -41.98
N PRO A 906 24.77 -17.31 -42.39
CA PRO A 906 25.87 -17.34 -43.35
C PRO A 906 27.09 -18.09 -42.81
N ALA A 907 27.73 -18.90 -43.67
CA ALA A 907 28.93 -19.66 -43.30
C ALA A 907 30.10 -18.78 -42.83
N ALA A 908 30.21 -17.55 -43.37
CA ALA A 908 31.25 -16.58 -43.01
C ALA A 908 31.09 -15.99 -41.59
N ASP A 909 29.86 -15.96 -41.05
CA ASP A 909 29.56 -15.38 -39.73
C ASP A 909 29.56 -16.44 -38.60
N LEU A 910 29.59 -17.73 -38.96
CA LEU A 910 29.71 -18.84 -38.03
C LEU A 910 31.13 -18.89 -37.44
N LYS A 911 31.20 -18.95 -36.12
CA LYS A 911 32.40 -19.23 -35.32
C LYS A 911 32.31 -20.67 -34.79
N ARG A 912 33.38 -21.23 -34.20
CA ARG A 912 33.30 -22.54 -33.52
C ARG A 912 32.26 -22.54 -32.39
N TYR A 913 32.18 -21.45 -31.63
CA TYR A 913 31.18 -21.21 -30.59
C TYR A 913 30.35 -19.99 -30.97
N ASN A 914 29.04 -20.16 -31.12
CA ASN A 914 28.14 -19.12 -31.60
C ASN A 914 27.18 -18.65 -30.52
N THR A 915 26.79 -17.37 -30.60
CA THR A 915 25.61 -16.84 -29.89
C THR A 915 24.56 -16.44 -30.92
N LEU A 916 23.34 -16.96 -30.77
CA LEU A 916 22.15 -16.52 -31.49
C LEU A 916 21.36 -15.60 -30.57
N THR A 917 21.18 -14.34 -30.96
CA THR A 917 20.41 -13.34 -30.20
C THR A 917 19.18 -12.91 -31.00
N ILE A 918 18.03 -12.83 -30.33
CA ILE A 918 16.77 -12.34 -30.90
C ILE A 918 16.28 -11.16 -30.04
N GLU A 919 16.00 -10.02 -30.67
CA GLU A 919 15.67 -8.74 -30.03
C GLU A 919 14.34 -8.20 -30.59
N CYS A 920 13.41 -7.68 -29.77
CA CYS A 920 12.30 -6.87 -30.31
C CYS A 920 12.78 -5.41 -30.37
N MET A 921 12.71 -4.83 -31.57
CA MET A 921 13.27 -3.53 -31.93
C MET A 921 12.33 -2.37 -31.65
N GLU A 922 11.11 -2.65 -31.21
CA GLU A 922 10.09 -1.67 -30.87
C GLU A 922 10.29 -1.07 -29.48
N ASP A 923 9.83 0.15 -29.26
CA ASP A 923 9.71 0.72 -27.92
C ASP A 923 8.45 0.19 -27.23
N SER A 924 8.60 -0.32 -26.00
CA SER A 924 7.46 -0.82 -25.21
C SER A 924 6.63 0.32 -24.65
N SER A 925 5.30 0.23 -24.79
CA SER A 925 4.31 1.18 -24.24
C SER A 925 4.41 1.41 -22.72
N ASN A 926 4.92 0.42 -21.99
CA ASN A 926 5.40 0.54 -20.61
C ASN A 926 6.32 -0.65 -20.28
N ARG A 927 6.94 -0.67 -19.10
CA ARG A 927 7.91 -1.69 -18.67
C ARG A 927 7.42 -3.15 -18.67
N SER A 928 6.10 -3.38 -18.70
CA SER A 928 5.48 -4.71 -18.84
C SER A 928 4.47 -4.77 -20.00
N GLY A 929 4.45 -3.74 -20.87
CA GLY A 929 3.46 -3.56 -21.91
C GLY A 929 3.81 -4.23 -23.23
N PRO A 930 2.89 -4.18 -24.21
CA PRO A 930 3.20 -4.45 -25.61
C PRO A 930 4.13 -3.38 -26.21
N PRO A 931 4.81 -3.69 -27.34
CA PRO A 931 4.76 -4.99 -27.99
C PRO A 931 5.69 -6.02 -27.34
N TRP A 932 5.38 -7.29 -27.60
CA TRP A 932 6.13 -8.46 -27.16
C TRP A 932 6.21 -9.50 -28.28
N PHE A 933 7.16 -10.42 -28.15
CA PHE A 933 7.42 -11.49 -29.12
C PHE A 933 7.76 -12.76 -28.35
N ILE A 934 7.19 -13.92 -28.70
CA ILE A 934 7.39 -15.17 -27.92
C ILE A 934 8.01 -16.25 -28.79
N ILE A 935 9.19 -16.74 -28.37
CA ILE A 935 9.86 -17.88 -28.98
C ILE A 935 9.35 -19.17 -28.34
N ASN A 936 8.85 -20.12 -29.14
CA ASN A 936 8.51 -21.47 -28.67
C ASN A 936 9.70 -22.44 -28.82
N TYR A 937 10.40 -22.43 -29.96
CA TYR A 937 11.67 -23.14 -30.12
C TYR A 937 12.47 -22.58 -31.32
N ALA A 938 13.75 -22.88 -31.37
CA ALA A 938 14.61 -22.71 -32.53
C ALA A 938 15.32 -24.02 -32.86
N VAL A 939 15.34 -24.43 -34.13
CA VAL A 939 16.14 -25.57 -34.62
C VAL A 939 17.19 -25.02 -35.56
N VAL A 940 18.45 -25.12 -35.18
CA VAL A 940 19.57 -24.81 -36.08
C VAL A 940 19.95 -26.09 -36.81
N ARG A 941 19.72 -26.11 -38.12
CA ARG A 941 20.02 -27.24 -39.00
C ARG A 941 21.33 -26.98 -39.72
N LYS A 942 22.23 -27.95 -39.68
CA LYS A 942 23.43 -27.97 -40.51
C LYS A 942 23.00 -28.19 -41.96
N SER A 943 23.66 -27.55 -42.92
CA SER A 943 23.59 -28.02 -44.31
C SER A 943 24.05 -29.49 -44.36
N ALA A 944 23.42 -30.29 -45.23
CA ALA A 944 23.99 -31.59 -45.56
C ALA A 944 25.39 -31.38 -46.16
N PRO A 945 26.37 -32.26 -45.87
CA PRO A 945 27.71 -32.19 -46.45
C PRO A 945 27.68 -32.40 -47.98
#